data_AF-A0A6C0ITG0-F1
#
_entry.id   AF-A0A6C0ITG0-F1
#
_cell.length_a   1.000
_cell.length_b   1.000
_cell.length_c   1.000
_cell.angle_alpha   90.00
_cell.angle_beta   90.00
_cell.angle_gamma   90.00
#
_symmetry.space_group_name_H-M   'P 1'
#
loop_
_entity.id
_entity.type
_entity.pdbx_description
1 polymer ?
#
loop_
_entity_poly.entity_id
_entity_poly.type
_entity_poly.pdbx_seq_one_letter_code
_entity_poly.pdbx_strand_id
1 'polypeptide(L)'
;MLIKLPIILNNKIDIINFRINKFENKFIIKPLIENTNDLYQYMVTNNEFCMNKFHIKFPYEITIIDNTYLFSNYFFITSVLNGFDCELNFFSNILKNIEKFFNKKLTFLKLDYLLNNVASITKKCNILIESKKKFEDLEEMASYLDGQLNISLNLIYLLLYKYPQNCSKDFKDSNLRDFIPKKIINCLNLIKNYKINFKGNEDSSVLIHIDNIINKKIQVHTLKKNIYFFFKLKEDKVIKMKIQSMDNSNDNLLLEDGRLVNSNICKVYSYNPKFLDQININSLIMDLLNHDYEFRLLISSRLFKKDEQHIKSIINYIYLDKTNYIYLSSLRNLHFCFNNLEKDHYNDMEQNLEFKILEDGITNCEFINYLNKKYTDDLSSKLQILKILFNKYTFPLAFNKKKLNEVFEVIIYFSFLNINDIVKIVDNDKIYLDNSILEMVPVKLKNLYFNLMKTYYQYNMRSLENITYNFKYYQDYIYIYVIKNIIQGNTIISDLFTNKEMYAKMIDVYQKNFILLQLINDLKWSNLSKRLDYLHYIFKNDSLIYYQNRLNKNLFADSVDYKIKNIILDKFSMYKYLKQEKDFIKWTKFIKNNINELYEKKISVSDTDLILLGKLIHKLYNIKVQDLKDSRYIDLINFCQKNKKLILSENRINLMIREKLNSIQFSLNLGFFAKHLNFSTISDQKIELEENIEINTINLQLKEVTKKYYKYKGKYMKTKTTTCSSSFQI
;
A
#
# COMPACT_ATOMS: atom_id res chain seq x y z
N MET A 1 -6.45 -33.12 51.61
CA MET A 1 -5.58 -32.86 52.77
C MET A 1 -5.11 -31.43 52.76
N LEU A 2 -5.00 -30.80 53.92
CA LEU A 2 -4.48 -29.43 54.05
C LEU A 2 -2.99 -29.46 54.35
N ILE A 3 -2.24 -28.67 53.60
CA ILE A 3 -0.80 -28.52 53.74
C ILE A 3 -0.45 -27.04 53.73
N LYS A 4 0.73 -26.70 54.24
CA LYS A 4 1.27 -25.35 54.22
C LYS A 4 2.44 -25.29 53.26
N LEU A 5 2.45 -24.33 52.33
CA LEU A 5 3.54 -24.15 51.38
C LEU A 5 4.03 -22.69 51.38
N PRO A 6 5.35 -22.47 51.22
CA PRO A 6 5.92 -21.14 51.09
C PRO A 6 5.58 -20.55 49.71
N ILE A 7 5.05 -19.33 49.71
CA ILE A 7 4.75 -18.54 48.52
C ILE A 7 5.30 -17.12 48.69
N ILE A 8 5.39 -16.35 47.62
CA ILE A 8 5.73 -14.94 47.63
C ILE A 8 4.48 -14.16 47.24
N LEU A 9 4.00 -13.30 48.15
CA LEU A 9 2.89 -12.37 47.93
C LEU A 9 3.37 -10.96 48.24
N ASN A 10 3.10 -10.00 47.33
CA ASN A 10 3.48 -8.59 47.51
C ASN A 10 4.96 -8.41 47.89
N ASN A 11 5.86 -9.17 47.24
CA ASN A 11 7.30 -9.21 47.50
C ASN A 11 7.71 -9.71 48.91
N LYS A 12 6.81 -10.34 49.67
CA LYS A 12 7.09 -10.98 50.97
C LYS A 12 6.87 -12.49 50.88
N ILE A 13 7.69 -13.25 51.61
CA ILE A 13 7.51 -14.70 51.74
C ILE A 13 6.42 -14.93 52.78
N ASP A 14 5.39 -15.67 52.40
CA ASP A 14 4.27 -16.05 53.27
C ASP A 14 4.02 -17.57 53.19
N ILE A 15 3.42 -18.14 54.22
CA ILE A 15 3.09 -19.57 54.29
C ILE A 15 1.58 -19.71 54.33
N ILE A 16 0.99 -20.10 53.20
CA ILE A 16 -0.46 -20.23 53.07
C ILE A 16 -0.91 -21.69 53.01
N ASN A 17 -2.21 -21.89 53.23
CA ASN A 17 -2.84 -23.21 53.19
C ASN A 17 -3.16 -23.62 51.75
N PHE A 18 -2.78 -24.84 51.40
CA PHE A 18 -3.13 -25.53 50.17
C PHE A 18 -3.88 -26.82 50.46
N ARG A 19 -4.77 -27.21 49.56
CA ARG A 19 -5.42 -28.51 49.52
C ARG A 19 -4.70 -29.41 48.51
N ILE A 20 -4.22 -30.57 48.96
CA ILE A 20 -3.81 -31.68 48.09
C ILE A 20 -4.94 -32.70 48.00
N ASN A 21 -5.34 -33.02 46.77
CA ASN A 21 -6.22 -34.14 46.43
C ASN A 21 -5.41 -35.18 45.66
N LYS A 22 -5.57 -36.46 46.01
CA LYS A 22 -4.95 -37.59 45.30
C LYS A 22 -6.03 -38.33 44.51
N PHE A 23 -5.74 -38.56 43.24
CA PHE A 23 -6.45 -39.44 42.32
C PHE A 23 -5.44 -40.52 41.90
N GLU A 24 -5.88 -41.74 41.58
CA GLU A 24 -5.06 -42.94 41.32
C GLU A 24 -3.55 -42.68 41.07
N ASN A 25 -3.23 -42.05 39.93
CA ASN A 25 -1.86 -41.75 39.48
C ASN A 25 -1.55 -40.24 39.42
N LYS A 26 -2.27 -39.40 40.18
CA LYS A 26 -2.18 -37.94 40.09
C LYS A 26 -2.43 -37.24 41.42
N PHE A 27 -1.66 -36.19 41.69
CA PHE A 27 -1.93 -35.21 42.74
C PHE A 27 -2.40 -33.90 42.11
N ILE A 28 -3.43 -33.30 42.70
CA ILE A 28 -3.92 -31.96 42.37
C ILE A 28 -3.78 -31.09 43.60
N ILE A 29 -3.01 -30.02 43.47
CA ILE A 29 -2.76 -29.04 44.54
C ILE A 29 -3.53 -27.77 44.20
N LYS A 30 -4.27 -27.21 45.17
CA LYS A 30 -5.05 -25.96 45.02
C LYS A 30 -4.88 -25.07 46.25
N PRO A 31 -4.81 -23.74 46.15
CA PRO A 31 -4.85 -22.85 47.31
C PRO A 31 -6.22 -22.99 48.01
N LEU A 32 -6.25 -22.79 49.32
CA LEU A 32 -7.49 -22.89 50.09
C LEU A 32 -8.42 -21.67 49.89
N ILE A 33 -7.82 -20.50 49.67
CA ILE A 33 -8.51 -19.26 49.32
C ILE A 33 -8.19 -19.01 47.85
N GLU A 34 -9.18 -19.17 46.98
CA GLU A 34 -9.04 -18.90 45.55
C GLU A 34 -9.09 -17.39 45.33
N ASN A 35 -7.94 -16.77 45.09
CA ASN A 35 -7.89 -15.54 44.30
C ASN A 35 -7.97 -15.95 42.84
N THR A 36 -9.07 -15.62 42.18
CA THR A 36 -9.44 -16.04 40.82
C THR A 36 -8.46 -15.60 39.73
N ASN A 37 -7.38 -14.90 40.07
CA ASN A 37 -6.44 -14.34 39.09
C ASN A 37 -4.95 -14.46 39.39
N ASP A 38 -4.53 -15.02 40.52
CA ASP A 38 -3.13 -14.86 40.95
C ASP A 38 -2.21 -15.98 40.45
N LEU A 39 -1.18 -15.56 39.68
CA LEU A 39 0.06 -16.32 39.53
C LEU A 39 0.77 -16.28 40.88
N TYR A 40 0.80 -17.42 41.56
CA TYR A 40 1.53 -17.50 42.81
C TYR A 40 3.02 -17.63 42.49
N GLN A 41 3.81 -16.80 43.13
CA GLN A 41 5.26 -16.88 43.05
C GLN A 41 5.78 -17.77 44.19
N TYR A 42 6.79 -18.60 43.96
CA TYR A 42 7.42 -19.44 44.99
C TYR A 42 8.92 -19.49 44.79
N MET A 43 9.62 -20.02 45.79
CA MET A 43 11.04 -20.25 45.73
C MET A 43 11.36 -21.72 45.49
N VAL A 44 12.37 -21.97 44.66
CA VAL A 44 13.00 -23.29 44.53
C VAL A 44 14.50 -23.08 44.64
N THR A 45 15.16 -24.03 45.30
CA THR A 45 16.57 -23.91 45.63
C THR A 45 17.39 -25.04 45.02
N ASN A 46 18.56 -24.69 44.48
CA ASN A 46 19.59 -25.67 44.16
C ASN A 46 21.00 -25.11 44.43
N ASN A 47 21.98 -26.01 44.35
CA ASN A 47 23.37 -25.68 44.65
C ASN A 47 24.01 -24.76 43.60
N GLU A 48 23.54 -24.80 42.35
CA GLU A 48 24.13 -24.05 41.23
C GLU A 48 23.64 -22.59 41.16
N PHE A 49 22.36 -22.37 41.42
CA PHE A 49 21.69 -21.07 41.24
C PHE A 49 21.11 -20.51 42.55
N CYS A 50 21.42 -21.14 43.69
CA CYS A 50 20.98 -20.77 45.03
C CYS A 50 19.44 -20.70 45.15
N MET A 51 18.85 -19.51 45.11
CA MET A 51 17.41 -19.28 45.26
C MET A 51 16.82 -18.69 43.98
N ASN A 52 15.90 -19.43 43.37
CA ASN A 52 15.19 -19.01 42.18
C ASN A 52 13.71 -18.82 42.51
N LYS A 53 13.07 -17.84 41.86
CA LYS A 53 11.63 -17.62 41.96
C LYS A 53 10.92 -18.15 40.72
N PHE A 54 9.78 -18.78 40.92
CA PHE A 54 8.95 -19.38 39.87
C PHE A 54 7.51 -18.97 40.04
N HIS A 55 6.77 -18.89 38.95
CA HIS A 55 5.32 -18.67 38.98
C HIS A 55 4.60 -19.91 38.48
N ILE A 56 3.69 -20.47 39.26
CA ILE A 56 2.90 -21.65 38.88
C ILE A 56 1.44 -21.23 38.98
N LYS A 57 0.66 -21.74 38.05
CA LYS A 57 -0.79 -21.59 38.07
C LYS A 57 -1.38 -22.77 38.84
N PHE A 58 -2.38 -22.49 39.67
CA PHE A 58 -3.19 -23.53 40.29
C PHE A 58 -4.51 -23.73 39.52
N PRO A 59 -5.09 -24.94 39.49
CA PRO A 59 -4.59 -26.17 40.12
C PRO A 59 -3.27 -26.68 39.55
N TYR A 60 -2.33 -27.02 40.44
CA TYR A 60 -1.05 -27.60 40.05
C TYR A 60 -1.16 -29.11 40.03
N GLU A 61 -0.93 -29.69 38.86
CA GLU A 61 -1.13 -31.10 38.59
C GLU A 61 0.20 -31.85 38.50
N ILE A 62 0.31 -32.95 39.23
CA ILE A 62 1.50 -33.80 39.27
C ILE A 62 1.07 -35.24 39.03
N THR A 63 1.60 -35.89 38.00
CA THR A 63 1.32 -37.29 37.66
C THR A 63 2.44 -38.19 38.18
N ILE A 64 2.07 -39.38 38.66
CA ILE A 64 3.01 -40.43 39.07
C ILE A 64 3.36 -41.23 37.81
N ILE A 65 4.66 -41.41 37.57
CA ILE A 65 5.20 -42.20 36.46
C ILE A 65 6.18 -43.24 37.00
N ASP A 66 6.20 -44.42 36.39
CA ASP A 66 7.01 -45.58 36.83
C ASP A 66 6.88 -45.89 38.33
N ASN A 67 5.71 -45.63 38.90
CA ASN A 67 5.38 -45.77 40.33
C ASN A 67 6.30 -45.01 41.32
N THR A 68 7.25 -44.21 40.85
CA THR A 68 8.34 -43.65 41.65
C THR A 68 8.60 -42.17 41.37
N TYR A 69 8.29 -41.69 40.17
CA TYR A 69 8.61 -40.32 39.75
C TYR A 69 7.38 -39.43 39.64
N LEU A 70 7.56 -38.15 39.96
CA LEU A 70 6.58 -37.08 39.83
C LEU A 70 6.86 -36.29 38.55
N PHE A 71 5.90 -36.30 37.61
CA PHE A 71 5.93 -35.57 36.34
C PHE A 71 4.87 -34.48 36.32
N SER A 72 5.26 -33.25 35.94
CA SER A 72 4.37 -32.10 35.78
C SER A 72 4.66 -31.35 34.48
N ASN A 73 3.85 -30.34 34.16
CA ASN A 73 4.08 -29.46 33.00
C ASN A 73 5.42 -28.69 33.09
N TYR A 74 6.05 -28.69 34.26
CA TYR A 74 7.33 -28.03 34.55
C TYR A 74 8.47 -29.05 34.79
N PHE A 75 8.36 -30.26 34.24
CA PHE A 75 9.26 -31.38 34.57
C PHE A 75 10.75 -31.05 34.37
N PHE A 76 11.13 -30.38 33.27
CA PHE A 76 12.52 -30.09 32.96
C PHE A 76 13.07 -29.03 33.92
N ILE A 77 12.33 -27.94 34.10
CA ILE A 77 12.69 -26.85 35.01
C ILE A 77 12.80 -27.36 36.45
N THR A 78 11.85 -28.18 36.89
CA THR A 78 11.88 -28.82 38.22
C THR A 78 13.13 -29.70 38.37
N SER A 79 13.50 -30.45 37.33
CA SER A 79 14.67 -31.35 37.37
C SER A 79 16.01 -30.63 37.48
N VAL A 80 16.11 -29.42 36.91
CA VAL A 80 17.32 -28.60 36.94
C VAL A 80 17.41 -27.85 38.26
N LEU A 81 16.28 -27.36 38.78
CA LEU A 81 16.28 -26.32 39.82
C LEU A 81 15.94 -26.83 41.21
N ASN A 82 15.38 -28.03 41.32
CA ASN A 82 15.08 -28.63 42.62
C ASN A 82 16.28 -29.43 43.14
N GLY A 83 17.20 -28.76 43.83
CA GLY A 83 18.50 -29.34 44.21
C GLY A 83 18.58 -29.91 45.62
N PHE A 84 17.98 -29.25 46.61
CA PHE A 84 18.04 -29.73 48.00
C PHE A 84 16.80 -29.36 48.81
N ASP A 85 16.63 -30.09 49.91
CA ASP A 85 15.52 -29.93 50.85
C ASP A 85 15.73 -28.72 51.77
N CYS A 86 14.84 -27.73 51.68
CA CYS A 86 14.78 -26.62 52.62
C CYS A 86 13.34 -26.10 52.79
N GLU A 87 13.08 -25.41 53.90
CA GLU A 87 11.74 -24.89 54.24
C GLU A 87 11.20 -23.88 53.23
N LEU A 88 12.09 -23.18 52.52
CA LEU A 88 11.70 -22.21 51.49
C LEU A 88 11.47 -22.86 50.11
N ASN A 89 11.94 -24.10 49.90
CA ASN A 89 11.81 -24.78 48.62
C ASN A 89 10.40 -25.38 48.46
N PHE A 90 9.64 -24.83 47.52
CA PHE A 90 8.26 -25.21 47.25
C PHE A 90 8.11 -26.71 46.91
N PHE A 91 8.97 -27.24 46.03
CA PHE A 91 8.87 -28.64 45.58
C PHE A 91 9.30 -29.62 46.67
N SER A 92 10.34 -29.30 47.44
CA SER A 92 10.75 -30.14 48.59
C SER A 92 9.65 -30.22 49.65
N ASN A 93 8.96 -29.11 49.94
CA ASN A 93 7.82 -29.11 50.85
C ASN A 93 6.62 -29.90 50.31
N ILE A 94 6.32 -29.83 49.02
CA ILE A 94 5.29 -30.67 48.41
C ILE A 94 5.64 -32.16 48.62
N LEU A 95 6.88 -32.53 48.33
CA LEU A 95 7.35 -33.91 48.41
C LEU A 95 7.27 -34.44 49.85
N LYS A 96 7.76 -33.67 50.83
CA LYS A 96 7.62 -33.97 52.27
C LYS A 96 6.17 -34.21 52.68
N ASN A 97 5.25 -33.36 52.23
CA ASN A 97 3.83 -33.52 52.53
C ASN A 97 3.24 -34.76 51.85
N ILE A 98 3.61 -35.04 50.59
CA ILE A 98 3.15 -36.24 49.90
C ILE A 98 3.64 -37.52 50.62
N GLU A 99 4.91 -37.58 51.00
CA GLU A 99 5.48 -38.71 51.74
C GLU A 99 4.79 -38.89 53.09
N LYS A 100 4.66 -37.79 53.86
CA LYS A 100 4.01 -37.79 55.17
C LYS A 100 2.58 -38.30 55.13
N PHE A 101 1.80 -37.87 54.14
CA PHE A 101 0.36 -38.13 54.13
C PHE A 101 -0.08 -39.34 53.31
N PHE A 102 0.71 -39.76 52.32
CA PHE A 102 0.34 -40.88 51.43
C PHE A 102 1.27 -42.08 51.54
N ASN A 103 2.28 -42.03 52.43
CA ASN A 103 3.24 -43.09 52.73
C ASN A 103 3.85 -43.75 51.48
N LYS A 104 4.16 -42.93 50.47
CA LYS A 104 4.85 -43.35 49.24
C LYS A 104 6.12 -42.52 49.09
N LYS A 105 7.27 -43.19 48.99
CA LYS A 105 8.54 -42.56 48.57
C LYS A 105 8.44 -42.23 47.09
N LEU A 106 8.24 -40.96 46.78
CA LEU A 106 8.15 -40.43 45.42
C LEU A 106 9.20 -39.33 45.25
N THR A 107 9.73 -39.18 44.04
CA THR A 107 10.72 -38.14 43.75
C THR A 107 10.35 -37.37 42.50
N PHE A 108 10.65 -36.06 42.47
CA PHE A 108 10.61 -35.34 41.20
C PHE A 108 11.67 -35.89 40.24
N LEU A 109 11.38 -35.82 38.95
CA LEU A 109 12.30 -36.27 37.91
C LEU A 109 13.65 -35.56 38.05
N LYS A 110 14.72 -36.35 38.18
CA LYS A 110 16.09 -35.85 38.18
C LYS A 110 16.55 -35.61 36.74
N LEU A 111 17.49 -34.68 36.57
CA LEU A 111 18.04 -34.37 35.26
C LEU A 111 18.62 -35.62 34.56
N ASP A 112 19.38 -36.44 35.28
CA ASP A 112 19.95 -37.69 34.74
C ASP A 112 18.90 -38.64 34.20
N TYR A 113 17.77 -38.79 34.91
CA TYR A 113 16.66 -39.62 34.45
C TYR A 113 16.07 -39.07 33.15
N LEU A 114 15.84 -37.74 33.06
CA LEU A 114 15.32 -37.13 31.84
C LEU A 114 16.25 -37.34 30.65
N LEU A 115 17.56 -37.15 30.84
CA LEU A 115 18.55 -37.28 29.78
C LEU A 115 18.72 -38.72 29.29
N ASN A 116 18.44 -39.71 30.15
CA ASN A 116 18.47 -41.13 29.80
C ASN A 116 17.14 -41.61 29.18
N ASN A 117 16.03 -40.91 29.44
CA ASN A 117 14.68 -41.33 29.01
C ASN A 117 14.01 -40.33 28.05
N VAL A 118 14.79 -39.53 27.30
CA VAL A 118 14.28 -38.45 26.43
C VAL A 118 13.18 -38.94 25.49
N ALA A 119 13.33 -40.10 24.85
CA ALA A 119 12.33 -40.62 23.94
C ALA A 119 10.98 -40.93 24.62
N SER A 120 11.01 -41.54 25.80
CA SER A 120 9.80 -41.84 26.60
C SER A 120 9.12 -40.55 27.07
N ILE A 121 9.91 -39.61 27.61
CA ILE A 121 9.42 -38.29 28.03
C ILE A 121 8.80 -37.52 26.87
N THR A 122 9.45 -37.54 25.70
CA THR A 122 8.94 -36.87 24.49
C THR A 122 7.60 -37.46 24.05
N LYS A 123 7.48 -38.80 24.02
CA LYS A 123 6.20 -39.47 23.70
C LYS A 123 5.09 -39.08 24.68
N LYS A 124 5.42 -39.03 25.98
CA LYS A 124 4.46 -38.63 27.01
C LYS A 124 4.01 -37.17 26.86
N CYS A 125 4.94 -36.27 26.56
CA CYS A 125 4.63 -34.89 26.22
C CYS A 125 3.77 -34.81 24.96
N ASN A 126 4.04 -35.62 23.94
CA ASN A 126 3.24 -35.64 22.71
C ASN A 126 1.77 -36.02 23.00
N ILE A 127 1.54 -37.07 23.79
CA ILE A 127 0.17 -37.46 24.18
C ILE A 127 -0.56 -36.31 24.89
N LEU A 128 0.14 -35.61 25.78
CA LEU A 128 -0.42 -34.45 26.46
C LEU A 128 -0.72 -33.32 25.46
N ILE A 129 0.18 -33.07 24.50
CA ILE A 129 0.04 -32.06 23.44
C ILE A 129 -1.09 -32.35 22.46
N GLU A 130 -1.35 -33.61 22.17
CA GLU A 130 -2.36 -34.03 21.20
C GLU A 130 -3.72 -34.33 21.84
N SER A 131 -3.82 -34.32 23.17
CA SER A 131 -5.07 -34.59 23.89
C SER A 131 -6.08 -33.44 23.74
N LYS A 132 -6.97 -33.53 22.74
CA LYS A 132 -8.07 -32.57 22.54
C LYS A 132 -9.00 -32.56 23.76
N LYS A 133 -9.23 -31.40 24.37
CA LYS A 133 -10.26 -31.19 25.39
C LYS A 133 -11.37 -30.30 24.85
N LYS A 134 -12.62 -30.74 25.00
CA LYS A 134 -13.76 -29.82 25.05
C LYS A 134 -13.65 -29.08 26.39
N PHE A 135 -13.83 -27.77 26.39
CA PHE A 135 -13.72 -26.90 27.55
C PHE A 135 -15.11 -26.48 28.03
N GLU A 136 -15.37 -26.60 29.32
CA GLU A 136 -16.63 -26.18 29.94
C GLU A 136 -16.72 -24.65 30.03
N ASP A 137 -15.59 -23.96 30.18
CA ASP A 137 -15.47 -22.52 30.27
C ASP A 137 -14.11 -21.98 29.79
N LEU A 138 -14.00 -20.64 29.73
CA LEU A 138 -12.78 -19.94 29.34
C LEU A 138 -11.60 -20.16 30.31
N GLU A 139 -11.88 -20.39 31.58
CA GLU A 139 -10.84 -20.56 32.59
C GLU A 139 -10.15 -21.91 32.45
N GLU A 140 -10.94 -22.96 32.18
CA GLU A 140 -10.48 -24.30 31.85
C GLU A 140 -9.65 -24.29 30.56
N MET A 141 -10.16 -23.65 29.50
CA MET A 141 -9.42 -23.49 28.24
C MET A 141 -8.08 -22.78 28.48
N ALA A 142 -8.09 -21.62 29.16
CA ALA A 142 -6.88 -20.88 29.46
C ALA A 142 -5.88 -21.69 30.30
N SER A 143 -6.37 -22.49 31.25
CA SER A 143 -5.54 -23.39 32.07
C SER A 143 -4.91 -24.51 31.25
N TYR A 144 -5.69 -25.16 30.39
CA TYR A 144 -5.20 -26.18 29.47
C TYR A 144 -4.11 -25.64 28.54
N LEU A 145 -4.36 -24.49 27.92
CA LEU A 145 -3.45 -23.85 26.99
C LEU A 145 -2.14 -23.40 27.64
N ASP A 146 -2.21 -22.87 28.86
CA ASP A 146 -1.02 -22.55 29.64
C ASP A 146 -0.23 -23.83 29.96
N GLY A 147 -0.90 -24.94 30.26
CA GLY A 147 -0.29 -26.26 30.41
C GLY A 147 0.40 -26.74 29.13
N GLN A 148 -0.25 -26.58 27.97
CA GLN A 148 0.28 -26.96 26.66
C GLN A 148 1.54 -26.19 26.29
N LEU A 149 1.52 -24.89 26.53
CA LEU A 149 2.67 -24.05 26.30
C LEU A 149 3.84 -24.47 27.20
N ASN A 150 3.58 -24.65 28.50
CA ASN A 150 4.61 -25.01 29.47
C ASN A 150 5.26 -26.37 29.17
N ILE A 151 4.46 -27.39 28.83
CA ILE A 151 4.99 -28.71 28.48
C ILE A 151 5.78 -28.68 27.17
N SER A 152 5.31 -27.91 26.18
CA SER A 152 6.00 -27.72 24.90
C SER A 152 7.37 -27.06 25.08
N LEU A 153 7.45 -26.02 25.92
CA LEU A 153 8.70 -25.33 26.20
C LEU A 153 9.66 -26.17 27.03
N ASN A 154 9.18 -26.87 28.07
CA ASN A 154 10.01 -27.80 28.84
C ASN A 154 10.58 -28.92 27.96
N LEU A 155 9.81 -29.41 26.97
CA LEU A 155 10.29 -30.38 25.99
C LEU A 155 11.34 -29.79 25.05
N ILE A 156 11.11 -28.57 24.53
CA ILE A 156 12.10 -27.85 23.71
C ILE A 156 13.41 -27.70 24.48
N TYR A 157 13.35 -27.27 25.75
CA TYR A 157 14.54 -27.13 26.59
C TYR A 157 15.27 -28.45 26.82
N LEU A 158 14.56 -29.53 27.12
CA LEU A 158 15.16 -30.87 27.24
C LEU A 158 15.90 -31.27 25.96
N LEU A 159 15.27 -31.07 24.79
CA LEU A 159 15.82 -31.45 23.50
C LEU A 159 17.05 -30.61 23.13
N LEU A 160 17.01 -29.31 23.37
CA LEU A 160 18.16 -28.42 23.15
C LEU A 160 19.31 -28.71 24.12
N TYR A 161 19.00 -29.02 25.38
CA TYR A 161 19.99 -29.39 26.39
C TYR A 161 20.68 -30.72 26.04
N LYS A 162 19.93 -31.73 25.59
CA LYS A 162 20.48 -33.04 25.20
C LYS A 162 21.21 -32.99 23.85
N TYR A 163 20.71 -32.22 22.89
CA TYR A 163 21.21 -32.17 21.51
C TYR A 163 21.61 -30.75 21.09
N PRO A 164 22.63 -30.14 21.73
CA PRO A 164 23.01 -28.75 21.49
C PRO A 164 23.42 -28.48 20.03
N GLN A 165 23.94 -29.48 19.30
CA GLN A 165 24.29 -29.39 17.89
C GLN A 165 23.11 -29.02 16.97
N ASN A 166 21.88 -29.38 17.37
CA ASN A 166 20.67 -29.10 16.59
C ASN A 166 20.16 -27.67 16.74
N CYS A 167 20.87 -26.81 17.50
CA CYS A 167 20.66 -25.37 17.47
C CYS A 167 21.21 -24.71 16.19
N SER A 168 21.97 -25.45 15.37
CA SER A 168 22.64 -24.94 14.17
C SER A 168 22.37 -25.77 12.90
N LYS A 169 21.76 -26.94 13.03
CA LYS A 169 21.40 -27.87 11.94
C LYS A 169 19.91 -28.19 12.01
N ASP A 170 19.27 -28.46 10.86
CA ASP A 170 17.86 -28.87 10.86
C ASP A 170 17.76 -30.22 11.59
N PHE A 171 16.66 -30.48 12.28
CA PHE A 171 16.34 -31.82 12.83
C PHE A 171 16.09 -32.88 11.72
N LYS A 172 16.49 -32.61 10.46
CA LYS A 172 16.19 -33.42 9.27
C LYS A 172 16.89 -34.78 9.23
N ASP A 173 18.00 -34.95 9.97
CA ASP A 173 18.83 -36.17 9.90
C ASP A 173 18.95 -36.92 11.24
N SER A 174 18.14 -36.58 12.24
CA SER A 174 18.19 -37.25 13.55
C SER A 174 17.09 -38.31 13.67
N ASN A 175 17.44 -39.50 14.17
CA ASN A 175 16.51 -40.58 14.58
C ASN A 175 15.44 -40.13 15.62
N LEU A 176 15.47 -38.87 16.02
CA LEU A 176 14.57 -38.21 16.95
C LEU A 176 13.26 -37.75 16.30
N ARG A 177 13.23 -37.59 14.97
CA ARG A 177 12.05 -37.09 14.23
C ARG A 177 10.81 -37.95 14.46
N ASP A 178 11.00 -39.26 14.63
CA ASP A 178 9.91 -40.23 14.69
C ASP A 178 9.08 -40.17 15.97
N PHE A 179 9.57 -39.47 17.00
CA PHE A 179 8.88 -39.36 18.29
C PHE A 179 8.76 -37.95 18.84
N ILE A 180 9.34 -36.93 18.17
CA ILE A 180 9.11 -35.52 18.52
C ILE A 180 7.85 -35.02 17.81
N PRO A 181 6.89 -34.36 18.51
CA PRO A 181 5.73 -33.77 17.88
C PRO A 181 6.12 -32.84 16.73
N LYS A 182 5.43 -32.91 15.59
CA LYS A 182 5.70 -32.04 14.43
C LYS A 182 5.69 -30.55 14.81
N LYS A 183 4.79 -30.16 15.71
CA LYS A 183 4.69 -28.81 16.29
C LYS A 183 6.01 -28.38 16.96
N ILE A 184 6.63 -29.27 17.74
CA ILE A 184 7.90 -29.02 18.45
C ILE A 184 9.08 -28.99 17.49
N ILE A 185 9.12 -29.86 16.47
CA ILE A 185 10.15 -29.84 15.43
C ILE A 185 10.16 -28.50 14.69
N ASN A 186 8.99 -27.98 14.35
CA ASN A 186 8.87 -26.69 13.67
C ASN A 186 9.41 -25.56 14.57
N CYS A 187 9.03 -25.53 15.85
CA CYS A 187 9.58 -24.57 16.81
C CYS A 187 11.10 -24.68 16.95
N LEU A 188 11.65 -25.89 17.02
CA LEU A 188 13.09 -26.13 17.08
C LEU A 188 13.82 -25.65 15.82
N ASN A 189 13.25 -25.87 14.64
CA ASN A 189 13.79 -25.36 13.37
C ASN A 189 13.72 -23.83 13.29
N LEU A 190 12.72 -23.20 13.89
CA LEU A 190 12.67 -21.74 14.04
C LEU A 190 13.76 -21.25 15.00
N ILE A 191 13.98 -21.96 16.11
CA ILE A 191 15.03 -21.63 17.09
C ILE A 191 16.44 -21.70 16.46
N LYS A 192 16.65 -22.62 15.50
CA LYS A 192 17.89 -22.75 14.74
C LYS A 192 18.27 -21.47 13.98
N ASN A 193 17.30 -20.72 13.47
CA ASN A 193 17.58 -19.45 12.78
C ASN A 193 18.33 -18.45 13.69
N TYR A 194 18.23 -18.62 15.00
CA TYR A 194 18.91 -17.81 16.00
C TYR A 194 20.33 -18.30 16.36
N LYS A 195 20.81 -19.42 15.79
CA LYS A 195 22.19 -19.96 16.01
C LYS A 195 22.63 -19.95 17.48
N ILE A 196 21.71 -20.21 18.41
CA ILE A 196 21.96 -20.18 19.85
C ILE A 196 22.77 -21.42 20.21
N ASN A 197 24.09 -21.30 20.36
CA ASN A 197 24.89 -22.43 20.83
C ASN A 197 24.90 -22.44 22.36
N PHE A 198 24.23 -23.42 22.97
CA PHE A 198 24.20 -23.60 24.44
C PHE A 198 25.54 -24.09 25.02
N LYS A 199 26.48 -24.55 24.17
CA LYS A 199 27.88 -24.70 24.58
C LYS A 199 28.61 -23.38 24.31
N GLY A 200 28.46 -22.46 25.25
CA GLY A 200 29.33 -21.29 25.35
C GLY A 200 30.77 -21.74 25.57
N ASN A 201 31.72 -21.05 24.93
CA ASN A 201 33.15 -21.35 24.98
C ASN A 201 33.82 -20.87 26.29
N GLU A 202 33.05 -20.68 27.35
CA GLU A 202 33.49 -20.29 28.69
C GLU A 202 32.46 -20.82 29.70
N ASP A 203 32.92 -21.34 30.84
CA ASP A 203 32.12 -21.65 32.03
C ASP A 203 31.45 -20.37 32.55
N SER A 204 30.36 -19.97 31.89
CA SER A 204 29.62 -18.75 32.18
C SER A 204 28.18 -19.14 32.46
N SER A 205 27.55 -18.48 33.41
CA SER A 205 26.11 -18.64 33.61
C SER A 205 25.36 -18.19 32.35
N VAL A 206 24.19 -18.78 32.11
CA VAL A 206 23.34 -18.40 30.97
C VAL A 206 22.99 -16.90 30.99
N LEU A 207 23.01 -16.27 32.17
CA LEU A 207 22.85 -14.83 32.36
C LEU A 207 23.99 -14.02 31.73
N ILE A 208 25.25 -14.45 31.88
CA ILE A 208 26.39 -13.78 31.23
C ILE A 208 26.24 -13.88 29.71
N HIS A 209 25.73 -15.00 29.20
CA HIS A 209 25.43 -15.14 27.78
C HIS A 209 24.30 -14.22 27.31
N ILE A 210 23.21 -14.09 28.07
CA ILE A 210 22.07 -13.20 27.76
C ILE A 210 22.43 -11.72 27.91
N ASP A 211 23.14 -11.33 28.97
CA ASP A 211 23.63 -9.97 29.13
C ASP A 211 24.60 -9.61 28.00
N ASN A 212 25.44 -10.54 27.54
CA ASN A 212 26.29 -10.28 26.39
C ASN A 212 25.52 -10.18 25.05
N ILE A 213 24.29 -10.70 24.97
CA ILE A 213 23.37 -10.56 23.82
C ILE A 213 22.58 -9.25 23.90
N ILE A 214 22.11 -8.86 25.10
CA ILE A 214 21.22 -7.71 25.35
C ILE A 214 22.00 -6.42 25.62
N ASN A 215 23.08 -6.48 26.41
CA ASN A 215 23.89 -5.35 26.80
C ASN A 215 24.99 -5.03 25.78
N LYS A 216 25.19 -3.72 25.63
CA LYS A 216 26.03 -3.08 24.63
C LYS A 216 27.46 -2.96 25.15
N LYS A 217 28.41 -3.57 24.41
CA LYS A 217 29.86 -3.38 24.49
C LYS A 217 30.53 -3.99 25.75
N ILE A 218 31.42 -4.96 25.54
CA ILE A 218 32.34 -5.44 26.57
C ILE A 218 33.37 -4.35 26.86
N GLN A 219 33.69 -4.14 28.13
CA GLN A 219 34.78 -3.26 28.52
C GLN A 219 36.12 -3.93 28.25
N VAL A 220 37.06 -3.20 27.66
CA VAL A 220 38.30 -3.76 27.09
C VAL A 220 39.14 -4.47 28.15
N HIS A 221 39.14 -3.96 29.39
CA HIS A 221 39.86 -4.54 30.51
C HIS A 221 39.30 -5.88 31.01
N THR A 222 38.10 -6.29 30.58
CA THR A 222 37.53 -7.60 30.93
C THR A 222 37.80 -8.67 29.87
N LEU A 223 38.52 -8.32 28.80
CA LEU A 223 38.83 -9.25 27.72
C LEU A 223 39.91 -10.24 28.17
N LYS A 224 39.80 -11.50 27.73
CA LYS A 224 40.77 -12.56 27.99
C LYS A 224 41.52 -12.92 26.71
N LYS A 225 42.81 -13.26 26.85
CA LYS A 225 43.63 -13.75 25.73
C LYS A 225 43.09 -15.09 25.25
N ASN A 226 43.27 -15.37 23.97
CA ASN A 226 42.86 -16.60 23.30
C ASN A 226 41.35 -16.86 23.22
N ILE A 227 40.52 -15.85 23.45
CA ILE A 227 39.06 -15.94 23.35
C ILE A 227 38.54 -15.17 22.13
N TYR A 228 37.49 -15.72 21.51
CA TYR A 228 36.81 -15.11 20.37
C TYR A 228 35.84 -14.01 20.79
N PHE A 229 35.94 -12.85 20.14
CA PHE A 229 35.02 -11.73 20.29
C PHE A 229 34.56 -11.21 18.94
N PHE A 230 33.46 -10.45 18.94
CA PHE A 230 32.97 -9.71 17.79
C PHE A 230 33.41 -8.25 17.87
N PHE A 231 34.16 -7.80 16.88
CA PHE A 231 34.67 -6.44 16.76
C PHE A 231 33.85 -5.68 15.73
N LYS A 232 33.19 -4.60 16.15
CA LYS A 232 32.55 -3.63 15.25
C LYS A 232 33.57 -2.55 14.90
N LEU A 233 34.04 -2.59 13.66
CA LEU A 233 35.01 -1.65 13.10
C LEU A 233 34.29 -0.41 12.53
N LYS A 234 35.06 0.52 11.94
CA LYS A 234 34.51 1.64 11.16
C LYS A 234 33.58 1.11 10.05
N GLU A 235 32.55 1.87 9.69
CA GLU A 235 31.54 1.51 8.67
C GLU A 235 30.59 0.34 9.02
N ASP A 236 30.34 0.09 10.31
CA ASP A 236 29.38 -0.95 10.75
C ASP A 236 29.74 -2.39 10.33
N LYS A 237 31.00 -2.61 9.92
CA LYS A 237 31.55 -3.93 9.61
C LYS A 237 31.86 -4.68 10.92
N VAL A 238 31.31 -5.88 11.06
CA VAL A 238 31.50 -6.74 12.24
C VAL A 238 32.36 -7.94 11.83
N ILE A 239 33.43 -8.19 12.59
CA ILE A 239 34.30 -9.35 12.41
C ILE A 239 34.32 -10.19 13.69
N LYS A 240 34.37 -11.52 13.58
CA LYS A 240 34.62 -12.42 14.71
C LYS A 240 36.10 -12.78 14.71
N MET A 241 36.82 -12.53 15.79
CA MET A 241 38.26 -12.77 15.85
C MET A 241 38.73 -13.07 17.28
N LYS A 242 39.86 -13.76 17.40
CA LYS A 242 40.47 -14.09 18.69
C LYS A 242 41.52 -13.06 19.07
N ILE A 243 41.65 -12.74 20.36
CA ILE A 243 42.67 -11.82 20.88
C ILE A 243 43.96 -12.60 21.16
N GLN A 244 45.04 -12.25 20.47
CA GLN A 244 46.36 -12.85 20.63
C GLN A 244 47.14 -12.21 21.78
N SER A 245 47.19 -10.87 21.84
CA SER A 245 47.83 -10.13 22.92
C SER A 245 47.14 -8.77 23.15
N MET A 246 47.36 -8.21 24.34
CA MET A 246 46.83 -6.91 24.76
C MET A 246 48.00 -6.07 25.24
N ASP A 247 48.13 -4.86 24.71
CA ASP A 247 49.07 -3.87 25.21
C ASP A 247 48.31 -2.88 26.11
N ASN A 248 48.43 -3.09 27.42
CA ASN A 248 47.73 -2.32 28.44
C ASN A 248 48.19 -0.85 28.49
N SER A 249 49.31 -0.50 27.85
CA SER A 249 49.83 0.88 27.86
C SER A 249 49.19 1.78 26.79
N ASN A 250 48.63 1.19 25.72
CA ASN A 250 48.15 1.92 24.54
C ASN A 250 46.73 1.53 24.10
N ASP A 251 45.98 0.78 24.90
CA ASP A 251 44.61 0.32 24.59
C ASP A 251 44.51 -0.42 23.23
N ASN A 252 45.60 -1.05 22.77
CA ASN A 252 45.68 -1.75 21.49
C ASN A 252 45.53 -3.27 21.69
N LEU A 253 44.69 -3.88 20.85
CA LEU A 253 44.45 -5.32 20.82
C LEU A 253 45.09 -5.92 19.55
N LEU A 254 45.94 -6.92 19.70
CA LEU A 254 46.45 -7.72 18.58
C LEU A 254 45.49 -8.90 18.36
N LEU A 255 44.91 -8.96 17.17
CA LEU A 255 44.06 -10.06 16.75
C LEU A 255 44.89 -11.22 16.18
N GLU A 256 44.36 -12.45 16.25
CA GLU A 256 45.04 -13.68 15.77
C GLU A 256 45.44 -13.63 14.29
N ASP A 257 44.80 -12.79 13.47
CA ASP A 257 45.18 -12.57 12.07
C ASP A 257 46.18 -11.42 11.85
N GLY A 258 46.83 -10.96 12.92
CA GLY A 258 47.88 -9.94 12.90
C GLY A 258 47.39 -8.49 12.88
N ARG A 259 46.07 -8.25 12.85
CA ARG A 259 45.53 -6.88 12.87
C ARG A 259 45.63 -6.25 14.25
N LEU A 260 46.13 -5.02 14.30
CA LEU A 260 46.15 -4.18 15.49
C LEU A 260 44.88 -3.31 15.53
N VAL A 261 44.08 -3.45 16.59
CA VAL A 261 42.82 -2.73 16.75
C VAL A 261 42.88 -1.86 18.00
N ASN A 262 42.70 -0.55 17.82
CA ASN A 262 42.56 0.38 18.94
C ASN A 262 41.17 0.20 19.58
N SER A 263 41.17 -0.15 20.86
CA SER A 263 39.98 -0.52 21.61
C SER A 263 39.10 0.68 22.01
N ASN A 264 39.62 1.91 21.92
CA ASN A 264 38.84 3.15 22.08
C ASN A 264 37.98 3.47 20.86
N ILE A 265 38.37 3.00 19.68
CA ILE A 265 37.67 3.23 18.41
C ILE A 265 36.75 2.05 18.05
N CYS A 266 37.11 0.84 18.48
CA CYS A 266 36.34 -0.36 18.21
C CYS A 266 35.34 -0.69 19.34
N LYS A 267 34.16 -1.18 18.98
CA LYS A 267 33.22 -1.75 19.96
C LYS A 267 33.35 -3.28 19.94
N VAL A 268 33.64 -3.87 21.09
CA VAL A 268 33.82 -5.32 21.26
C VAL A 268 32.57 -5.92 21.89
N TYR A 269 32.14 -7.09 21.42
CA TYR A 269 30.93 -7.79 21.86
C TYR A 269 31.22 -9.29 21.99
N SER A 270 30.56 -9.99 22.92
CA SER A 270 30.72 -11.46 23.01
C SER A 270 29.85 -12.17 21.97
N TYR A 271 28.82 -11.49 21.48
CA TYR A 271 27.89 -11.93 20.44
C TYR A 271 27.83 -10.92 19.29
N ASN A 272 27.32 -11.35 18.13
CA ASN A 272 27.17 -10.45 17.00
C ASN A 272 26.21 -9.30 17.35
N PRO A 273 26.65 -8.02 17.34
CA PRO A 273 25.80 -6.89 17.72
C PRO A 273 24.63 -6.64 16.78
N LYS A 274 24.61 -7.21 15.56
CA LYS A 274 23.48 -7.15 14.62
C LYS A 274 22.41 -8.22 14.89
N PHE A 275 22.59 -9.05 15.91
CA PHE A 275 21.70 -10.18 16.21
C PHE A 275 20.25 -9.74 16.45
N LEU A 276 20.03 -8.71 17.27
CA LEU A 276 18.69 -8.19 17.57
C LEU A 276 18.00 -7.57 16.36
N ASP A 277 18.77 -6.89 15.49
CA ASP A 277 18.26 -6.24 14.28
C ASP A 277 17.89 -7.25 13.18
N GLN A 278 18.39 -8.49 13.28
CA GLN A 278 18.12 -9.58 12.34
C GLN A 278 16.92 -10.44 12.73
N ILE A 279 16.37 -10.29 13.94
CA ILE A 279 15.19 -11.02 14.41
C ILE A 279 13.94 -10.27 13.93
N ASN A 280 13.32 -10.75 12.86
CA ASN A 280 11.99 -10.29 12.48
C ASN A 280 10.93 -11.00 13.34
N ILE A 281 10.62 -10.40 14.49
CA ILE A 281 9.66 -10.92 15.47
C ILE A 281 8.27 -11.10 14.85
N ASN A 282 7.85 -10.21 13.96
CA ASN A 282 6.58 -10.35 13.25
C ASN A 282 6.59 -11.59 12.38
N SER A 283 7.70 -11.91 11.71
CA SER A 283 7.84 -13.18 10.97
C SER A 283 7.74 -14.40 11.90
N LEU A 284 8.41 -14.39 13.05
CA LEU A 284 8.35 -15.49 14.02
C LEU A 284 6.92 -15.70 14.55
N ILE A 285 6.24 -14.62 14.91
CA ILE A 285 4.85 -14.66 15.41
C ILE A 285 3.91 -15.13 14.29
N MET A 286 4.08 -14.63 13.06
CA MET A 286 3.27 -15.05 11.91
C MET A 286 3.48 -16.53 11.56
N ASP A 287 4.70 -17.04 11.67
CA ASP A 287 4.99 -18.46 11.47
C ASP A 287 4.37 -19.33 12.58
N LEU A 288 4.41 -18.89 13.84
CA LEU A 288 3.72 -19.57 14.95
C LEU A 288 2.20 -19.55 14.79
N LEU A 289 1.62 -18.42 14.33
CA LEU A 289 0.20 -18.26 14.01
C LEU A 289 -0.24 -19.17 12.87
N ASN A 290 0.64 -19.50 11.91
CA ASN A 290 0.30 -20.37 10.78
C ASN A 290 0.16 -21.85 11.17
N HIS A 291 0.60 -22.26 12.35
CA HIS A 291 0.78 -23.68 12.67
C HIS A 291 -0.22 -24.27 13.68
N ASP A 292 -0.94 -23.45 14.46
CA ASP A 292 -1.85 -23.96 15.49
C ASP A 292 -3.08 -23.06 15.72
N TYR A 293 -4.27 -23.66 15.78
CA TYR A 293 -5.55 -22.97 16.00
C TYR A 293 -5.68 -22.38 17.40
N GLU A 294 -5.21 -23.10 18.41
CA GLU A 294 -5.27 -22.68 19.81
C GLU A 294 -4.27 -21.55 20.08
N PHE A 295 -3.11 -21.57 19.42
CA PHE A 295 -2.14 -20.48 19.45
C PHE A 295 -2.62 -19.21 18.72
N ARG A 296 -3.43 -19.36 17.66
CA ARG A 296 -4.13 -18.24 16.98
C ARG A 296 -5.15 -17.56 17.90
N LEU A 297 -5.92 -18.33 18.68
CA LEU A 297 -6.84 -17.87 19.73
C LEU A 297 -6.13 -17.05 20.82
N LEU A 298 -4.90 -17.45 21.16
CA LEU A 298 -4.10 -16.89 22.26
C LEU A 298 -3.29 -15.64 21.93
N ILE A 299 -3.00 -15.37 20.66
CA ILE A 299 -2.06 -14.29 20.28
C ILE A 299 -2.81 -13.14 19.63
N SER A 300 -3.81 -13.44 18.82
CA SER A 300 -4.53 -12.46 18.00
C SER A 300 -5.21 -11.35 18.82
N SER A 301 -5.78 -11.63 19.98
CA SER A 301 -6.60 -10.64 20.71
C SER A 301 -5.81 -9.52 21.41
N ARG A 302 -4.47 -9.63 21.55
CA ARG A 302 -3.64 -8.60 22.19
C ARG A 302 -2.37 -8.19 21.46
N LEU A 303 -1.70 -9.07 20.71
CA LEU A 303 -0.44 -8.69 20.02
C LEU A 303 -0.65 -7.65 18.92
N PHE A 304 -1.88 -7.45 18.44
CA PHE A 304 -2.22 -6.47 17.41
C PHE A 304 -2.81 -5.16 17.94
N LYS A 305 -2.89 -4.97 19.28
CA LYS A 305 -3.13 -3.64 19.85
C LYS A 305 -1.86 -2.81 19.76
N LYS A 306 -2.02 -1.58 19.26
CA LYS A 306 -0.96 -0.69 18.75
C LYS A 306 0.08 -0.25 19.77
N ASP A 307 -0.21 -0.39 21.05
CA ASP A 307 0.58 0.21 22.11
C ASP A 307 1.05 -0.89 23.07
N GLU A 308 2.37 -0.93 23.29
CA GLU A 308 3.11 -1.87 24.15
C GLU A 308 3.62 -3.16 23.48
N GLN A 309 4.64 -3.00 22.63
CA GLN A 309 5.56 -4.12 22.35
C GLN A 309 7.00 -3.72 22.69
N HIS A 310 7.48 -4.16 23.85
CA HIS A 310 8.91 -4.24 24.11
C HIS A 310 9.41 -5.65 23.76
N ILE A 311 10.39 -5.72 22.85
CA ILE A 311 11.21 -6.91 22.49
C ILE A 311 11.61 -7.74 23.72
N LYS A 312 11.82 -7.05 24.85
CA LYS A 312 12.17 -7.63 26.15
C LYS A 312 11.14 -8.66 26.63
N SER A 313 9.86 -8.50 26.35
CA SER A 313 8.77 -9.37 26.82
C SER A 313 8.77 -10.75 26.15
N ILE A 314 9.14 -10.82 24.86
CA ILE A 314 9.19 -12.07 24.08
C ILE A 314 10.52 -12.80 24.28
N ILE A 315 11.62 -12.08 24.48
CA ILE A 315 12.89 -12.69 24.90
C ILE A 315 12.76 -13.20 26.35
N ASN A 316 12.14 -12.42 27.26
CA ASN A 316 11.79 -12.88 28.61
C ASN A 316 10.81 -14.06 28.62
N TYR A 317 10.00 -14.23 27.57
CA TYR A 317 9.10 -15.37 27.35
C TYR A 317 9.84 -16.66 26.98
N ILE A 318 11.01 -16.55 26.33
CA ILE A 318 11.84 -17.70 25.96
C ILE A 318 13.00 -17.89 26.96
N TYR A 319 13.39 -16.85 27.71
CA TYR A 319 14.55 -16.88 28.59
C TYR A 319 14.60 -15.72 29.61
N LEU A 320 14.76 -16.09 30.91
CA LEU A 320 15.30 -15.33 32.07
C LEU A 320 15.23 -13.78 32.05
N ASP A 321 14.60 -13.18 33.09
CA ASP A 321 14.76 -11.74 33.37
C ASP A 321 16.12 -11.42 34.03
N LYS A 322 16.50 -10.13 34.03
CA LYS A 322 17.74 -9.50 34.54
C LYS A 322 18.09 -9.82 36.01
N THR A 323 17.24 -10.53 36.74
CA THR A 323 17.38 -10.83 38.17
C THR A 323 17.50 -12.34 38.45
N ASN A 324 17.98 -13.13 37.49
CA ASN A 324 18.22 -14.57 37.63
C ASN A 324 16.94 -15.41 37.85
N TYR A 325 15.77 -14.97 37.39
CA TYR A 325 14.53 -15.74 37.54
C TYR A 325 14.16 -16.49 36.26
N ILE A 326 14.09 -17.82 36.34
CA ILE A 326 13.48 -18.66 35.28
C ILE A 326 11.97 -18.44 35.36
N TYR A 327 11.45 -17.59 34.47
CA TYR A 327 10.02 -17.52 34.30
C TYR A 327 9.53 -18.81 33.64
N LEU A 328 8.50 -19.39 34.26
CA LEU A 328 7.58 -20.25 33.55
C LEU A 328 6.83 -19.37 32.56
N SER A 329 6.81 -19.80 31.30
CA SER A 329 5.97 -19.16 30.28
C SER A 329 4.53 -19.16 30.78
N SER A 330 4.03 -17.99 31.12
CA SER A 330 2.61 -17.79 31.33
C SER A 330 2.12 -16.87 30.24
N LEU A 331 1.02 -17.26 29.59
CA LEU A 331 0.33 -16.40 28.63
C LEU A 331 -0.02 -15.03 29.24
N ARG A 332 -0.25 -14.96 30.56
CA ARG A 332 -0.53 -13.70 31.27
C ARG A 332 0.68 -12.76 31.42
N ASN A 333 1.93 -13.26 31.37
CA ASN A 333 3.13 -12.39 31.36
C ASN A 333 3.33 -11.65 30.03
N LEU A 334 2.65 -12.08 28.97
CA LEU A 334 2.48 -11.31 27.74
C LEU A 334 1.37 -10.26 27.87
N HIS A 335 0.91 -9.97 29.09
CA HIS A 335 -0.33 -9.29 29.40
C HIS A 335 -1.46 -9.88 28.57
N PHE A 336 -1.87 -11.12 28.79
CA PHE A 336 -3.04 -11.73 28.13
C PHE A 336 -4.23 -11.90 29.08
N CYS A 337 -5.41 -11.39 28.74
CA CYS A 337 -6.66 -11.71 29.46
C CYS A 337 -7.75 -12.04 28.45
N PHE A 338 -8.31 -13.24 28.60
CA PHE A 338 -9.49 -13.72 27.91
C PHE A 338 -10.73 -13.11 28.54
N ASN A 339 -11.07 -11.86 28.22
CA ASN A 339 -12.21 -11.24 28.89
C ASN A 339 -13.54 -11.43 28.15
N ASN A 340 -13.56 -11.75 26.84
CA ASN A 340 -14.80 -11.58 26.03
C ASN A 340 -15.10 -12.66 24.96
N LEU A 341 -14.68 -13.93 25.13
CA LEU A 341 -15.05 -14.99 24.16
C LEU A 341 -16.24 -15.81 24.69
N GLU A 342 -17.36 -15.86 23.95
CA GLU A 342 -18.54 -16.63 24.36
C GLU A 342 -18.32 -18.14 24.28
N LYS A 343 -19.05 -18.90 25.11
CA LYS A 343 -18.84 -20.32 25.41
C LYS A 343 -18.85 -21.26 24.22
N ASP A 344 -19.62 -20.91 23.20
CA ASP A 344 -19.82 -21.75 22.02
C ASP A 344 -18.68 -21.61 21.00
N HIS A 345 -17.84 -20.57 21.10
CA HIS A 345 -16.85 -20.25 20.07
C HIS A 345 -15.52 -21.02 20.18
N TYR A 346 -15.14 -21.53 21.35
CA TYR A 346 -13.83 -22.17 21.54
C TYR A 346 -13.84 -23.71 21.52
N ASN A 347 -15.03 -24.32 21.57
CA ASN A 347 -15.19 -25.77 21.38
C ASN A 347 -15.46 -26.17 19.93
N ASP A 348 -15.88 -25.20 19.13
CA ASP A 348 -16.21 -25.40 17.73
C ASP A 348 -14.96 -25.17 16.87
N MET A 349 -14.27 -26.26 16.50
CA MET A 349 -13.07 -26.20 15.65
C MET A 349 -13.40 -25.73 14.21
N GLU A 350 -14.67 -25.62 13.85
CA GLU A 350 -15.14 -25.23 12.52
C GLU A 350 -15.37 -23.70 12.37
N GLN A 351 -15.44 -22.94 13.46
CA GLN A 351 -15.67 -21.49 13.34
C GLN A 351 -14.40 -20.72 12.97
N ASN A 352 -14.53 -19.90 11.91
CA ASN A 352 -13.53 -18.95 11.43
C ASN A 352 -13.29 -17.85 12.48
N LEU A 353 -12.57 -18.18 13.54
CA LEU A 353 -12.09 -17.28 14.60
C LEU A 353 -11.52 -15.96 14.03
N GLU A 354 -10.90 -16.02 12.86
CA GLU A 354 -10.40 -14.86 12.13
C GLU A 354 -11.47 -13.78 11.89
N PHE A 355 -12.72 -14.17 11.62
CA PHE A 355 -13.85 -13.26 11.47
C PHE A 355 -14.23 -12.63 12.79
N LYS A 356 -14.16 -13.38 13.91
CA LYS A 356 -14.40 -12.81 15.24
C LYS A 356 -13.34 -11.79 15.64
N ILE A 357 -12.06 -12.11 15.38
CA ILE A 357 -10.93 -11.18 15.57
C ILE A 357 -11.15 -9.88 14.76
N LEU A 358 -11.63 -10.03 13.53
CA LEU A 358 -11.99 -8.89 12.67
C LEU A 358 -13.19 -8.12 13.26
N GLU A 359 -14.21 -8.81 13.77
CA GLU A 359 -15.37 -8.28 14.52
C GLU A 359 -15.01 -7.60 15.84
N ASP A 360 -13.82 -7.88 16.40
CA ASP A 360 -13.31 -7.21 17.61
C ASP A 360 -12.47 -5.95 17.30
N GLY A 361 -12.08 -5.75 16.03
CA GLY A 361 -11.55 -4.46 15.55
C GLY A 361 -10.08 -4.47 15.16
N ILE A 362 -9.52 -5.67 15.06
CA ILE A 362 -8.13 -5.85 14.69
C ILE A 362 -8.01 -5.87 13.17
N THR A 363 -7.41 -4.81 12.61
CA THR A 363 -7.36 -4.59 11.15
C THR A 363 -5.98 -4.19 10.65
N ASN A 364 -4.89 -4.60 11.30
CA ASN A 364 -3.55 -4.21 10.85
C ASN A 364 -3.15 -4.89 9.51
N CYS A 365 -2.15 -4.34 8.82
CA CYS A 365 -1.76 -4.82 7.48
C CYS A 365 -1.34 -6.28 7.44
N GLU A 366 -0.61 -6.73 8.46
CA GLU A 366 -0.10 -8.10 8.54
C GLU A 366 -1.25 -9.11 8.64
N PHE A 367 -2.25 -8.81 9.49
CA PHE A 367 -3.43 -9.65 9.64
C PHE A 367 -4.27 -9.66 8.36
N ILE A 368 -4.46 -8.51 7.70
CA ILE A 368 -5.18 -8.44 6.43
C ILE A 368 -4.46 -9.24 5.33
N ASN A 369 -3.13 -9.16 5.26
CA ASN A 369 -2.34 -9.97 4.33
C ASN A 369 -2.47 -11.48 4.62
N TYR A 370 -2.53 -11.86 5.91
CA TYR A 370 -2.80 -13.24 6.31
C TYR A 370 -4.18 -13.71 5.85
N LEU A 371 -5.24 -12.92 6.09
CA LEU A 371 -6.59 -13.26 5.64
C LEU A 371 -6.66 -13.41 4.12
N ASN A 372 -6.02 -12.48 3.39
CA ASN A 372 -5.92 -12.54 1.94
C ASN A 372 -5.26 -13.83 1.46
N LYS A 373 -4.15 -14.23 2.08
CA LYS A 373 -3.42 -15.46 1.72
C LYS A 373 -4.20 -16.72 2.09
N LYS A 374 -4.84 -16.76 3.27
CA LYS A 374 -5.61 -17.90 3.74
C LYS A 374 -6.81 -18.18 2.83
N TYR A 375 -7.53 -17.14 2.45
CA TYR A 375 -8.76 -17.24 1.65
C TYR A 375 -8.53 -16.90 0.18
N THR A 376 -7.32 -17.12 -0.35
CA THR A 376 -6.95 -16.74 -1.73
C THR A 376 -7.96 -17.25 -2.76
N ASP A 377 -8.44 -18.49 -2.60
CA ASP A 377 -9.36 -19.14 -3.53
C ASP A 377 -10.81 -19.25 -2.99
N ASP A 378 -11.13 -18.58 -1.89
CA ASP A 378 -12.46 -18.62 -1.24
C ASP A 378 -13.15 -17.26 -1.29
N LEU A 379 -13.95 -17.05 -2.35
CA LEU A 379 -14.73 -15.83 -2.55
C LEU A 379 -15.74 -15.59 -1.41
N SER A 380 -16.37 -16.64 -0.88
CA SER A 380 -17.38 -16.51 0.18
C SER A 380 -16.77 -15.89 1.43
N SER A 381 -15.61 -16.38 1.84
CA SER A 381 -14.86 -15.84 2.97
C SER A 381 -14.36 -14.41 2.71
N LYS A 382 -13.88 -14.09 1.51
CA LYS A 382 -13.50 -12.71 1.15
C LYS A 382 -14.66 -11.74 1.25
N LEU A 383 -15.85 -12.15 0.79
CA LEU A 383 -17.07 -11.36 0.90
C LEU A 383 -17.49 -11.16 2.36
N GLN A 384 -17.37 -12.20 3.20
CA GLN A 384 -17.65 -12.10 4.64
C GLN A 384 -16.67 -11.14 5.35
N ILE A 385 -15.38 -11.17 5.02
CA ILE A 385 -14.37 -10.23 5.52
C ILE A 385 -14.76 -8.79 5.16
N LEU A 386 -15.07 -8.52 3.89
CA LEU A 386 -15.51 -7.19 3.44
C LEU A 386 -16.76 -6.72 4.17
N LYS A 387 -17.75 -7.61 4.36
CA LYS A 387 -18.98 -7.31 5.10
C LYS A 387 -18.68 -6.87 6.54
N ILE A 388 -17.82 -7.59 7.25
CA ILE A 388 -17.42 -7.24 8.62
C ILE A 388 -16.71 -5.89 8.65
N LEU A 389 -15.79 -5.63 7.72
CA LEU A 389 -15.07 -4.36 7.63
C LEU A 389 -16.01 -3.18 7.35
N PHE A 390 -16.94 -3.32 6.41
CA PHE A 390 -17.93 -2.27 6.09
C PHE A 390 -18.89 -2.00 7.25
N ASN A 391 -19.33 -3.03 7.98
CA ASN A 391 -20.20 -2.87 9.14
C ASN A 391 -19.56 -2.03 10.25
N LYS A 392 -18.23 -2.04 10.35
CA LYS A 392 -17.47 -1.27 11.34
C LYS A 392 -17.15 0.15 10.91
N TYR A 393 -17.23 0.41 9.62
CA TYR A 393 -16.93 1.73 9.12
C TYR A 393 -18.06 2.70 9.50
N THR A 394 -17.70 3.74 10.25
CA THR A 394 -18.63 4.82 10.62
C THR A 394 -18.50 5.98 9.63
N PHE A 395 -19.63 6.41 9.08
CA PHE A 395 -19.71 7.61 8.22
C PHE A 395 -20.11 8.83 9.07
N PRO A 396 -19.60 10.06 8.80
CA PRO A 396 -18.73 10.48 7.70
C PRO A 396 -17.27 10.06 7.87
N LEU A 397 -16.53 10.00 6.76
CA LEU A 397 -15.08 9.75 6.75
C LEU A 397 -14.40 10.73 7.71
N ALA A 398 -13.93 10.23 8.87
CA ALA A 398 -13.29 11.07 9.88
C ALA A 398 -12.07 11.76 9.25
N PHE A 399 -12.08 13.08 9.23
CA PHE A 399 -11.12 13.86 8.47
C PHE A 399 -9.86 14.13 9.30
N ASN A 400 -8.73 13.58 8.87
CA ASN A 400 -7.42 13.98 9.36
C ASN A 400 -6.56 14.40 8.16
N LYS A 401 -6.20 15.68 8.06
CA LYS A 401 -5.43 16.23 6.93
C LYS A 401 -4.16 15.42 6.56
N LYS A 402 -3.65 14.59 7.46
CA LYS A 402 -2.43 13.80 7.27
C LYS A 402 -2.63 12.30 7.01
N LYS A 403 -3.79 11.69 7.31
CA LYS A 403 -3.98 10.22 7.26
C LYS A 403 -5.43 9.83 6.99
N LEU A 404 -5.63 8.82 6.14
CA LEU A 404 -6.94 8.21 5.92
C LEU A 404 -7.51 7.61 7.21
N ASN A 405 -8.84 7.47 7.26
CA ASN A 405 -9.49 6.69 8.31
C ASN A 405 -8.98 5.23 8.24
N GLU A 406 -8.51 4.70 9.36
CA GLU A 406 -7.81 3.40 9.40
C GLU A 406 -8.69 2.25 8.90
N VAL A 407 -9.98 2.23 9.26
CA VAL A 407 -10.92 1.19 8.81
C VAL A 407 -11.17 1.31 7.30
N PHE A 408 -11.37 2.54 6.80
CA PHE A 408 -11.56 2.77 5.36
C PHE A 408 -10.32 2.41 4.55
N GLU A 409 -9.14 2.75 5.05
CA GLU A 409 -7.86 2.42 4.42
C GLU A 409 -7.69 0.90 4.29
N VAL A 410 -8.03 0.15 5.35
CA VAL A 410 -7.98 -1.31 5.35
C VAL A 410 -9.01 -1.92 4.39
N ILE A 411 -10.22 -1.38 4.32
CA ILE A 411 -11.23 -1.78 3.33
C ILE A 411 -10.64 -1.67 1.92
N ILE A 412 -10.10 -0.49 1.56
CA ILE A 412 -9.56 -0.26 0.22
C ILE A 412 -8.34 -1.15 -0.05
N TYR A 413 -7.45 -1.32 0.93
CA TYR A 413 -6.28 -2.17 0.83
C TYR A 413 -6.66 -3.64 0.56
N PHE A 414 -7.56 -4.22 1.36
CA PHE A 414 -8.05 -5.58 1.15
C PHE A 414 -8.77 -5.74 -0.21
N SER A 415 -9.55 -4.73 -0.60
CA SER A 415 -10.21 -4.73 -1.90
C SER A 415 -9.24 -4.67 -3.08
N PHE A 416 -8.16 -3.89 -2.98
CA PHE A 416 -7.14 -3.82 -4.03
C PHE A 416 -6.36 -5.12 -4.16
N LEU A 417 -6.03 -5.80 -3.05
CA LEU A 417 -5.42 -7.13 -3.09
C LEU A 417 -6.28 -8.16 -3.84
N ASN A 418 -7.61 -8.01 -3.78
CA ASN A 418 -8.59 -8.92 -4.38
C ASN A 418 -9.31 -8.32 -5.58
N ILE A 419 -8.70 -7.36 -6.28
CA ILE A 419 -9.39 -6.54 -7.29
C ILE A 419 -10.08 -7.36 -8.40
N ASN A 420 -9.49 -8.49 -8.78
CA ASN A 420 -10.01 -9.37 -9.83
C ASN A 420 -11.30 -10.10 -9.43
N ASP A 421 -11.51 -10.33 -8.13
CA ASP A 421 -12.74 -10.93 -7.61
C ASP A 421 -13.84 -9.88 -7.41
N ILE A 422 -13.44 -8.61 -7.29
CA ILE A 422 -14.32 -7.49 -6.97
C ILE A 422 -14.90 -6.83 -8.22
N VAL A 423 -14.10 -6.76 -9.28
CA VAL A 423 -14.43 -6.09 -10.54
C VAL A 423 -14.82 -7.12 -11.60
N LYS A 424 -15.96 -6.89 -12.25
CA LYS A 424 -16.42 -7.63 -13.43
C LYS A 424 -16.36 -6.76 -14.67
N ILE A 425 -15.94 -7.34 -15.79
CA ILE A 425 -16.04 -6.71 -17.11
C ILE A 425 -17.29 -7.25 -17.80
N VAL A 426 -18.15 -6.35 -18.28
CA VAL A 426 -19.30 -6.68 -19.13
C VAL A 426 -19.20 -5.87 -20.42
N ASP A 427 -19.67 -6.42 -21.53
CA ASP A 427 -19.66 -5.76 -22.85
C ASP A 427 -18.27 -5.26 -23.28
N ASN A 428 -17.25 -6.10 -23.15
CA ASN A 428 -15.86 -5.92 -23.58
C ASN A 428 -15.07 -4.72 -23.05
N ASP A 429 -15.67 -3.74 -22.34
CA ASP A 429 -14.92 -2.59 -21.78
C ASP A 429 -15.56 -1.95 -20.52
N LYS A 430 -16.78 -2.34 -20.12
CA LYS A 430 -17.45 -1.72 -18.98
C LYS A 430 -17.10 -2.43 -17.68
N ILE A 431 -16.46 -1.68 -16.79
CA ILE A 431 -16.09 -2.10 -15.43
C ILE A 431 -17.29 -1.92 -14.50
N TYR A 432 -17.71 -3.02 -13.87
CA TYR A 432 -18.73 -3.07 -12.82
C TYR A 432 -18.16 -3.69 -11.54
N LEU A 433 -18.80 -3.42 -10.40
CA LEU A 433 -18.56 -4.19 -9.17
C LEU A 433 -19.47 -5.41 -9.18
N ASP A 434 -19.02 -6.49 -8.54
CA ASP A 434 -19.90 -7.61 -8.22
C ASP A 434 -21.12 -7.13 -7.39
N ASN A 435 -22.31 -7.66 -7.70
CA ASN A 435 -23.56 -7.27 -7.04
C ASN A 435 -23.52 -7.52 -5.53
N SER A 436 -22.92 -8.64 -5.09
CA SER A 436 -22.79 -8.95 -3.67
C SER A 436 -21.97 -7.90 -2.91
N ILE A 437 -20.98 -7.30 -3.57
CA ILE A 437 -20.17 -6.21 -3.00
C ILE A 437 -20.96 -4.90 -2.98
N LEU A 438 -21.68 -4.61 -4.06
CA LEU A 438 -22.53 -3.41 -4.14
C LEU A 438 -23.60 -3.38 -3.04
N GLU A 439 -24.11 -4.53 -2.63
CA GLU A 439 -25.08 -4.65 -1.53
C GLU A 439 -24.45 -4.36 -0.16
N MET A 440 -23.17 -4.71 0.03
CA MET A 440 -22.45 -4.50 1.30
C MET A 440 -21.95 -3.07 1.50
N VAL A 441 -21.61 -2.36 0.42
CA VAL A 441 -21.03 -1.01 0.50
C VAL A 441 -22.12 0.00 0.92
N PRO A 442 -21.91 0.82 1.97
CA PRO A 442 -22.86 1.85 2.36
C PRO A 442 -23.22 2.80 1.21
N VAL A 443 -24.51 3.13 1.06
CA VAL A 443 -25.04 3.95 -0.06
C VAL A 443 -24.24 5.24 -0.28
N LYS A 444 -23.88 5.94 0.81
CA LYS A 444 -23.11 7.19 0.77
C LYS A 444 -21.67 7.01 0.27
N LEU A 445 -21.12 5.78 0.32
CA LEU A 445 -19.76 5.45 -0.13
C LEU A 445 -19.69 4.74 -1.48
N LYS A 446 -20.79 4.16 -1.99
CA LYS A 446 -20.79 3.33 -3.21
C LYS A 446 -20.03 3.97 -4.37
N ASN A 447 -20.31 5.24 -4.65
CA ASN A 447 -19.66 5.96 -5.74
C ASN A 447 -18.17 6.23 -5.50
N LEU A 448 -17.73 6.44 -4.26
CA LEU A 448 -16.31 6.67 -3.95
C LEU A 448 -15.56 5.36 -4.07
N TYR A 449 -16.07 4.32 -3.42
CA TYR A 449 -15.52 2.97 -3.46
C TYR A 449 -15.40 2.45 -4.89
N PHE A 450 -16.46 2.54 -5.69
CA PHE A 450 -16.44 2.13 -7.09
C PHE A 450 -15.37 2.84 -7.91
N ASN A 451 -15.27 4.17 -7.76
CA ASN A 451 -14.28 4.94 -8.51
C ASN A 451 -12.85 4.55 -8.12
N LEU A 452 -12.59 4.27 -6.84
CA LEU A 452 -11.28 3.80 -6.39
C LEU A 452 -10.96 2.41 -6.96
N MET A 453 -11.89 1.46 -6.92
CA MET A 453 -11.72 0.14 -7.52
C MET A 453 -11.44 0.24 -9.03
N LYS A 454 -12.25 1.02 -9.74
CA LYS A 454 -12.06 1.27 -11.18
C LYS A 454 -10.69 1.87 -11.48
N THR A 455 -10.24 2.80 -10.64
CA THR A 455 -8.92 3.44 -10.78
C THR A 455 -7.78 2.44 -10.67
N TYR A 456 -7.79 1.62 -9.62
CA TYR A 456 -6.73 0.64 -9.39
C TYR A 456 -6.76 -0.48 -10.44
N TYR A 457 -7.95 -0.94 -10.82
CA TYR A 457 -8.12 -1.90 -11.91
C TYR A 457 -7.55 -1.38 -13.23
N GLN A 458 -7.93 -0.16 -13.64
CA GLN A 458 -7.39 0.44 -14.87
C GLN A 458 -5.88 0.66 -14.79
N TYR A 459 -5.36 1.06 -13.63
CA TYR A 459 -3.92 1.18 -13.40
C TYR A 459 -3.20 -0.15 -13.66
N ASN A 460 -3.73 -1.28 -13.16
CA ASN A 460 -3.19 -2.62 -13.42
C ASN A 460 -3.23 -2.97 -14.92
N MET A 461 -4.24 -2.50 -15.63
CA MET A 461 -4.38 -2.62 -17.09
C MET A 461 -3.60 -1.56 -17.88
N ARG A 462 -2.71 -0.80 -17.23
CA ARG A 462 -1.91 0.29 -17.85
C ARG A 462 -2.75 1.41 -18.48
N SER A 463 -3.96 1.63 -17.98
CA SER A 463 -4.86 2.73 -18.36
C SER A 463 -5.00 3.75 -17.22
N LEU A 464 -5.09 5.03 -17.56
CA LEU A 464 -5.31 6.14 -16.61
C LEU A 464 -6.66 6.83 -16.79
N GLU A 465 -7.56 6.30 -17.61
CA GLU A 465 -8.80 7.00 -17.99
C GLU A 465 -9.62 7.52 -16.81
N ASN A 466 -9.85 6.71 -15.77
CA ASN A 466 -10.65 7.12 -14.63
C ASN A 466 -9.94 8.15 -13.76
N ILE A 467 -8.60 8.17 -13.71
CA ILE A 467 -7.89 9.30 -13.10
C ILE A 467 -8.04 10.53 -13.99
N THR A 468 -7.82 10.41 -15.29
CA THR A 468 -7.86 11.53 -16.24
C THR A 468 -9.22 12.20 -16.33
N TYR A 469 -10.32 11.44 -16.30
CA TYR A 469 -11.65 11.94 -16.67
C TYR A 469 -12.69 11.88 -15.54
N ASN A 470 -12.35 11.45 -14.33
CA ASN A 470 -13.30 11.50 -13.22
C ASN A 470 -13.23 12.84 -12.47
N PHE A 471 -14.14 13.75 -12.79
CA PHE A 471 -14.18 15.10 -12.21
C PHE A 471 -14.25 15.13 -10.69
N LYS A 472 -14.84 14.10 -10.05
CA LYS A 472 -14.98 14.05 -8.59
C LYS A 472 -13.61 14.09 -7.90
N TYR A 473 -12.59 13.47 -8.49
CA TYR A 473 -11.22 13.51 -7.95
C TYR A 473 -10.57 14.89 -7.88
N TYR A 474 -11.18 15.88 -8.55
CA TYR A 474 -10.64 17.24 -8.67
C TYR A 474 -11.57 18.31 -8.07
N GLN A 475 -12.85 18.00 -7.83
CA GLN A 475 -13.84 18.95 -7.31
C GLN A 475 -14.45 18.53 -5.98
N ASP A 476 -14.66 17.22 -5.75
CA ASP A 476 -15.27 16.74 -4.52
C ASP A 476 -14.19 16.58 -3.45
N TYR A 477 -14.39 17.28 -2.32
CA TYR A 477 -13.42 17.35 -1.22
C TYR A 477 -13.02 15.97 -0.66
N ILE A 478 -13.95 15.02 -0.56
CA ILE A 478 -13.67 13.68 -0.04
C ILE A 478 -12.81 12.91 -1.03
N TYR A 479 -13.15 12.99 -2.32
CA TYR A 479 -12.42 12.33 -3.39
C TYR A 479 -11.00 12.88 -3.55
N ILE A 480 -10.84 14.21 -3.56
CA ILE A 480 -9.53 14.88 -3.57
C ILE A 480 -8.68 14.38 -2.42
N TYR A 481 -9.25 14.34 -1.22
CA TYR A 481 -8.55 13.90 -0.02
C TYR A 481 -8.07 12.46 -0.10
N VAL A 482 -8.92 11.54 -0.57
CA VAL A 482 -8.54 10.12 -0.68
C VAL A 482 -7.43 9.92 -1.70
N ILE A 483 -7.60 10.44 -2.92
CA ILE A 483 -6.59 10.29 -3.98
C ILE A 483 -5.28 10.98 -3.63
N LYS A 484 -5.34 12.17 -3.00
CA LYS A 484 -4.13 12.87 -2.57
C LYS A 484 -3.33 12.04 -1.56
N ASN A 485 -3.97 11.40 -0.59
CA ASN A 485 -3.26 10.54 0.37
C ASN A 485 -2.61 9.33 -0.30
N ILE A 486 -3.30 8.71 -1.27
CA ILE A 486 -2.76 7.60 -2.06
C ILE A 486 -1.54 8.05 -2.88
N ILE A 487 -1.62 9.19 -3.56
CA ILE A 487 -0.55 9.76 -4.42
C ILE A 487 0.65 10.25 -3.62
N GLN A 488 0.44 10.78 -2.42
CA GLN A 488 1.52 11.29 -1.56
C GLN A 488 2.28 10.19 -0.80
N GLY A 489 1.87 8.91 -0.92
CA GLY A 489 2.52 7.82 -0.19
C GLY A 489 2.21 7.81 1.31
N ASN A 490 1.12 8.46 1.74
CA ASN A 490 0.77 8.56 3.17
C ASN A 490 -0.03 7.35 3.66
N THR A 491 -0.17 6.31 2.84
CA THR A 491 -1.10 5.18 3.06
C THR A 491 -0.44 3.86 2.69
N ILE A 492 -0.89 2.78 3.35
CA ILE A 492 -0.46 1.41 3.05
C ILE A 492 -0.92 0.97 1.64
N ILE A 493 -1.95 1.63 1.11
CA ILE A 493 -2.51 1.37 -0.22
C ILE A 493 -1.49 1.76 -1.30
N SER A 494 -0.65 2.77 -1.05
CA SER A 494 0.35 3.27 -2.00
C SER A 494 1.36 2.18 -2.39
N ASP A 495 1.66 1.24 -1.47
CA ASP A 495 2.59 0.15 -1.70
C ASP A 495 2.09 -0.88 -2.74
N LEU A 496 0.78 -0.90 -3.00
CA LEU A 496 0.18 -1.78 -4.01
C LEU A 496 0.40 -1.26 -5.45
N PHE A 497 0.79 0.01 -5.63
CA PHE A 497 1.11 0.59 -6.93
C PHE A 497 2.53 0.23 -7.37
N THR A 498 2.79 -1.04 -7.66
CA THR A 498 4.14 -1.59 -7.89
C THR A 498 4.84 -1.09 -9.16
N ASN A 499 4.09 -0.78 -10.23
CA ASN A 499 4.64 -0.21 -11.46
C ASN A 499 5.01 1.27 -11.31
N LYS A 500 6.24 1.54 -10.88
CA LYS A 500 6.74 2.90 -10.62
C LYS A 500 6.59 3.89 -11.78
N GLU A 501 6.79 3.44 -13.02
CA GLU A 501 6.66 4.31 -14.20
C GLU A 501 5.20 4.74 -14.42
N MET A 502 4.29 3.77 -14.35
CA MET A 502 2.85 4.02 -14.48
C MET A 502 2.34 4.88 -13.33
N TYR A 503 2.83 4.64 -12.12
CA TYR A 503 2.46 5.42 -10.94
C TYR A 503 2.94 6.86 -11.07
N ALA A 504 4.17 7.10 -11.52
CA ALA A 504 4.66 8.45 -11.82
C ALA A 504 3.80 9.17 -12.86
N LYS A 505 3.38 8.47 -13.93
CA LYS A 505 2.44 9.00 -14.94
C LYS A 505 1.07 9.34 -14.32
N MET A 506 0.54 8.50 -13.44
CA MET A 506 -0.71 8.77 -12.71
C MET A 506 -0.61 10.05 -11.88
N ILE A 507 0.50 10.25 -11.16
CA ILE A 507 0.75 11.45 -10.36
C ILE A 507 0.80 12.69 -11.25
N ASP A 508 1.54 12.64 -12.36
CA ASP A 508 1.68 13.75 -13.31
C ASP A 508 0.32 14.14 -13.92
N VAL A 509 -0.48 13.17 -14.36
CA VAL A 509 -1.84 13.41 -14.87
C VAL A 509 -2.72 14.06 -13.81
N TYR A 510 -2.70 13.54 -12.58
CA TYR A 510 -3.49 14.11 -11.48
C TYR A 510 -3.10 15.56 -11.18
N GLN A 511 -1.80 15.85 -11.08
CA GLN A 511 -1.30 17.21 -10.82
C GLN A 511 -1.67 18.17 -11.94
N LYS A 512 -1.48 17.77 -13.20
CA LYS A 512 -1.84 18.58 -14.38
C LYS A 512 -3.32 18.89 -14.42
N ASN A 513 -4.20 17.89 -14.24
CA ASN A 513 -5.64 18.11 -14.21
C ASN A 513 -6.07 19.05 -13.09
N PHE A 514 -5.48 18.91 -11.89
CA PHE A 514 -5.78 19.78 -10.77
C PHE A 514 -5.39 21.24 -11.07
N ILE A 515 -4.20 21.48 -11.64
CA ILE A 515 -3.75 22.81 -12.08
C ILE A 515 -4.66 23.35 -13.19
N LEU A 516 -4.94 22.55 -14.23
CA LEU A 516 -5.79 22.94 -15.35
C LEU A 516 -7.16 23.41 -14.88
N LEU A 517 -7.80 22.66 -13.96
CA LEU A 517 -9.08 23.03 -13.41
C LEU A 517 -9.04 24.38 -12.68
N GLN A 518 -8.00 24.63 -11.89
CA GLN A 518 -7.81 25.92 -11.22
C GLN A 518 -7.66 27.05 -12.23
N LEU A 519 -6.78 26.90 -13.23
CA LEU A 519 -6.54 27.92 -14.25
C LEU A 519 -7.80 28.21 -15.07
N ILE A 520 -8.57 27.18 -15.44
CA ILE A 520 -9.80 27.32 -16.24
C ILE A 520 -10.89 28.04 -15.43
N ASN A 521 -11.11 27.67 -14.17
CA ASN A 521 -12.11 28.33 -13.31
C ASN A 521 -11.81 29.81 -13.07
N ASP A 522 -10.54 30.15 -13.09
CA ASP A 522 -10.01 31.50 -12.89
C ASP A 522 -10.03 32.37 -14.15
N LEU A 523 -10.19 31.76 -15.33
CA LEU A 523 -10.22 32.46 -16.62
C LEU A 523 -11.60 33.05 -16.86
N LYS A 524 -11.63 34.38 -17.06
CA LYS A 524 -12.82 35.16 -17.42
C LYS A 524 -12.50 36.01 -18.64
N TRP A 525 -13.51 36.33 -19.44
CA TRP A 525 -13.30 37.15 -20.64
C TRP A 525 -12.62 38.48 -20.32
N SER A 526 -12.97 39.08 -19.19
CA SER A 526 -12.41 40.35 -18.69
C SER A 526 -10.94 40.27 -18.26
N ASN A 527 -10.41 39.09 -17.91
CA ASN A 527 -9.04 38.93 -17.42
C ASN A 527 -8.10 38.19 -18.39
N LEU A 528 -8.63 37.65 -19.50
CA LEU A 528 -7.90 36.84 -20.47
C LEU A 528 -6.61 37.51 -20.97
N SER A 529 -6.66 38.81 -21.25
CA SER A 529 -5.51 39.58 -21.77
C SER A 529 -4.34 39.68 -20.78
N LYS A 530 -4.62 39.55 -19.48
CA LYS A 530 -3.64 39.55 -18.38
C LYS A 530 -3.19 38.14 -17.98
N ARG A 531 -3.92 37.10 -18.40
CA ARG A 531 -3.70 35.68 -18.03
C ARG A 531 -3.39 34.80 -19.25
N LEU A 532 -2.60 35.31 -20.20
CA LEU A 532 -2.21 34.55 -21.40
C LEU A 532 -1.31 33.36 -21.07
N ASP A 533 -0.53 33.45 -19.99
CA ASP A 533 0.23 32.36 -19.40
C ASP A 533 -0.66 31.16 -19.01
N TYR A 534 -1.89 31.40 -18.56
CA TYR A 534 -2.85 30.33 -18.21
C TYR A 534 -3.30 29.60 -19.49
N LEU A 535 -3.66 30.36 -20.54
CA LEU A 535 -3.97 29.80 -21.86
C LEU A 535 -2.78 29.03 -22.45
N HIS A 536 -1.56 29.52 -22.25
CA HIS A 536 -0.36 28.84 -22.73
C HIS A 536 -0.22 27.46 -22.08
N TYR A 537 -0.43 27.38 -20.77
CA TYR A 537 -0.42 26.11 -20.04
C TYR A 537 -1.53 25.16 -20.52
N ILE A 538 -2.73 25.68 -20.78
CA ILE A 538 -3.86 24.90 -21.35
C ILE A 538 -3.44 24.29 -22.70
N PHE A 539 -2.91 25.09 -23.63
CA PHE A 539 -2.48 24.61 -24.94
C PHE A 539 -1.31 23.63 -24.91
N LYS A 540 -0.45 23.71 -23.89
CA LYS A 540 0.64 22.76 -23.72
C LYS A 540 0.15 21.36 -23.33
N ASN A 541 -1.05 21.24 -22.76
CA ASN A 541 -1.61 19.98 -22.24
C ASN A 541 -2.81 19.48 -23.06
N ASP A 542 -2.72 19.62 -24.38
CA ASP A 542 -3.79 19.33 -25.35
C ASP A 542 -4.47 17.96 -25.13
N SER A 543 -3.69 16.92 -24.83
CA SER A 543 -4.19 15.57 -24.59
C SER A 543 -5.14 15.42 -23.38
N LEU A 544 -5.13 16.36 -22.44
CA LEU A 544 -6.03 16.39 -21.27
C LEU A 544 -7.24 17.31 -21.51
N ILE A 545 -7.07 18.30 -22.40
CA ILE A 545 -8.10 19.27 -22.79
C ILE A 545 -9.15 18.63 -23.68
N TYR A 546 -8.77 17.68 -24.52
CA TYR A 546 -9.67 17.03 -25.47
C TYR A 546 -9.91 15.56 -25.12
N TYR A 547 -11.17 15.15 -25.16
CA TYR A 547 -11.60 13.76 -25.13
C TYR A 547 -12.45 13.47 -26.36
N GLN A 548 -12.07 12.48 -27.18
CA GLN A 548 -12.75 12.15 -28.44
C GLN A 548 -13.00 13.38 -29.33
N ASN A 549 -11.97 14.23 -29.51
CA ASN A 549 -12.01 15.48 -30.28
C ASN A 549 -13.00 16.55 -29.78
N ARG A 550 -13.49 16.43 -28.53
CA ARG A 550 -14.35 17.42 -27.88
C ARG A 550 -13.66 17.93 -26.61
N LEU A 551 -13.99 19.16 -26.19
CA LEU A 551 -13.50 19.65 -24.89
C LEU A 551 -13.94 18.70 -23.78
N ASN A 552 -12.99 18.38 -22.91
CA ASN A 552 -13.22 17.59 -21.72
C ASN A 552 -14.18 18.36 -20.79
N LYS A 553 -15.46 17.96 -20.80
CA LYS A 553 -16.52 18.62 -20.02
C LYS A 553 -16.23 18.66 -18.51
N ASN A 554 -15.36 17.77 -18.02
CA ASN A 554 -14.93 17.74 -16.63
C ASN A 554 -14.02 18.91 -16.25
N LEU A 555 -13.24 19.42 -17.21
CA LEU A 555 -12.40 20.61 -17.03
C LEU A 555 -13.17 21.90 -17.39
N PHE A 556 -14.05 21.82 -18.39
CA PHE A 556 -14.81 22.95 -18.91
C PHE A 556 -16.29 22.86 -18.52
N ALA A 557 -16.60 23.24 -17.27
CA ALA A 557 -17.97 23.35 -16.80
C ALA A 557 -18.80 24.30 -17.67
N ASP A 558 -20.13 24.16 -17.65
CA ASP A 558 -21.04 25.02 -18.43
C ASP A 558 -20.92 26.51 -18.06
N SER A 559 -20.49 26.80 -16.83
CA SER A 559 -20.21 28.14 -16.32
C SER A 559 -19.02 28.84 -16.98
N VAL A 560 -18.11 28.12 -17.65
CA VAL A 560 -16.95 28.73 -18.32
C VAL A 560 -17.42 29.50 -19.57
N ASP A 561 -16.93 30.73 -19.72
CA ASP A 561 -17.32 31.66 -20.78
C ASP A 561 -17.19 31.03 -22.18
N TYR A 562 -18.27 31.13 -22.97
CA TYR A 562 -18.35 30.53 -24.30
C TYR A 562 -17.27 31.06 -25.27
N LYS A 563 -16.84 32.34 -25.13
CA LYS A 563 -15.77 32.91 -25.96
C LYS A 563 -14.45 32.24 -25.66
N ILE A 564 -14.18 31.96 -24.38
CA ILE A 564 -12.95 31.27 -23.96
C ILE A 564 -12.98 29.83 -24.47
N LYS A 565 -14.10 29.11 -24.31
CA LYS A 565 -14.26 27.76 -24.87
C LYS A 565 -13.99 27.74 -26.38
N ASN A 566 -14.56 28.71 -27.11
CA ASN A 566 -14.36 28.83 -28.56
C ASN A 566 -12.91 29.12 -28.93
N ILE A 567 -12.20 29.98 -28.20
CA ILE A 567 -10.78 30.26 -28.44
C ILE A 567 -9.89 29.04 -28.15
N ILE A 568 -10.29 28.22 -27.17
CA ILE A 568 -9.55 27.00 -26.86
C ILE A 568 -9.75 25.98 -27.98
N LEU A 569 -11.01 25.77 -28.41
CA LEU A 569 -11.37 24.92 -29.55
C LEU A 569 -10.69 25.37 -30.85
N ASP A 570 -10.74 26.67 -31.12
CA ASP A 570 -10.16 27.30 -32.30
C ASP A 570 -9.37 28.56 -31.89
N LYS A 571 -8.05 28.42 -31.89
CA LYS A 571 -7.11 29.48 -31.50
C LYS A 571 -7.24 30.73 -32.39
N PHE A 572 -7.78 30.60 -33.60
CA PHE A 572 -7.95 31.71 -34.54
C PHE A 572 -9.22 32.54 -34.27
N SER A 573 -10.20 31.97 -33.58
CA SER A 573 -11.43 32.67 -33.19
C SER A 573 -11.19 33.93 -32.33
N MET A 574 -10.01 34.05 -31.68
CA MET A 574 -9.66 35.25 -30.92
C MET A 574 -9.59 36.51 -31.80
N TYR A 575 -9.17 36.38 -33.07
CA TYR A 575 -9.04 37.52 -33.99
C TYR A 575 -10.35 38.30 -34.18
N LYS A 576 -11.50 37.62 -34.06
CA LYS A 576 -12.84 38.24 -34.07
C LYS A 576 -13.03 39.34 -33.02
N TYR A 577 -12.32 39.22 -31.90
CA TYR A 577 -12.50 40.08 -30.74
C TYR A 577 -11.41 41.15 -30.58
N LEU A 578 -10.35 41.08 -31.40
CA LEU A 578 -9.25 42.05 -31.35
C LEU A 578 -9.62 43.32 -32.09
N LYS A 579 -9.09 44.46 -31.64
CA LYS A 579 -9.37 45.78 -32.25
C LYS A 579 -8.14 46.48 -32.77
N GLN A 580 -7.04 46.48 -32.02
CA GLN A 580 -5.83 47.22 -32.39
C GLN A 580 -4.81 46.32 -33.09
N GLU A 581 -4.06 46.85 -34.07
CA GLU A 581 -2.99 46.12 -34.78
C GLU A 581 -2.01 45.42 -33.81
N LYS A 582 -1.64 46.10 -32.72
CA LYS A 582 -0.74 45.55 -31.69
C LYS A 582 -1.29 44.28 -31.05
N ASP A 583 -2.61 44.19 -30.86
CA ASP A 583 -3.25 43.02 -30.27
C ASP A 583 -3.21 41.82 -31.23
N PHE A 584 -3.44 42.06 -32.53
CA PHE A 584 -3.30 41.03 -33.57
C PHE A 584 -1.88 40.48 -33.57
N ILE A 585 -0.86 41.35 -33.60
CA ILE A 585 0.55 40.93 -33.54
C ILE A 585 0.84 40.14 -32.27
N LYS A 586 0.36 40.61 -31.12
CA LYS A 586 0.57 39.93 -29.82
C LYS A 586 -0.03 38.53 -29.84
N TRP A 587 -1.26 38.38 -30.34
CA TRP A 587 -1.92 37.07 -30.45
C TRP A 587 -1.24 36.15 -31.47
N THR A 588 -0.86 36.65 -32.65
CA THR A 588 -0.14 35.88 -33.66
C THR A 588 1.17 35.31 -33.13
N LYS A 589 1.93 36.11 -32.35
CA LYS A 589 3.13 35.63 -31.65
C LYS A 589 2.83 34.58 -30.59
N PHE A 590 1.73 34.74 -29.85
CA PHE A 590 1.32 33.80 -28.81
C PHE A 590 1.02 32.41 -29.37
N ILE A 591 0.32 32.35 -30.51
CA ILE A 591 -0.05 31.09 -31.17
C ILE A 591 0.99 30.60 -32.20
N LYS A 592 2.25 31.05 -32.12
CA LYS A 592 3.29 30.79 -33.13
C LYS A 592 3.40 29.33 -33.58
N ASN A 593 3.23 28.38 -32.65
CA ASN A 593 3.34 26.95 -32.92
C ASN A 593 2.18 26.40 -33.78
N ASN A 594 1.07 27.12 -33.86
CA ASN A 594 -0.13 26.75 -34.62
C ASN A 594 -0.27 27.54 -35.93
N ILE A 595 0.63 28.48 -36.24
CA ILE A 595 0.51 29.35 -37.42
C ILE A 595 0.46 28.57 -38.73
N ASN A 596 1.13 27.43 -38.82
CA ASN A 596 1.08 26.58 -40.00
C ASN A 596 -0.33 26.04 -40.32
N GLU A 597 -1.24 26.01 -39.35
CA GLU A 597 -2.64 25.63 -39.58
C GLU A 597 -3.44 26.72 -40.31
N LEU A 598 -2.90 27.94 -40.47
CA LEU A 598 -3.50 28.98 -41.30
C LEU A 598 -3.27 28.77 -42.80
N TYR A 599 -2.49 27.77 -43.20
CA TYR A 599 -2.02 27.60 -44.57
C TYR A 599 -2.38 26.23 -45.15
N GLU A 600 -2.75 26.20 -46.43
CA GLU A 600 -2.98 24.96 -47.18
C GLU A 600 -1.67 24.17 -47.32
N LYS A 601 -0.58 24.86 -47.69
CA LYS A 601 0.80 24.36 -47.69
C LYS A 601 1.59 25.05 -46.59
N LYS A 602 2.20 24.28 -45.69
CA LYS A 602 3.01 24.82 -44.58
C LYS A 602 4.11 25.74 -45.10
N ILE A 603 4.38 26.80 -44.34
CA ILE A 603 5.43 27.78 -44.67
C ILE A 603 6.43 27.90 -43.52
N SER A 604 7.66 28.33 -43.83
CA SER A 604 8.61 28.72 -42.80
C SER A 604 8.32 30.16 -42.36
N VAL A 605 8.12 30.38 -41.07
CA VAL A 605 7.73 31.67 -40.50
C VAL A 605 8.77 32.10 -39.46
N SER A 606 9.47 33.20 -39.73
CA SER A 606 10.38 33.84 -38.77
C SER A 606 9.63 34.72 -37.75
N ASP A 607 10.29 35.17 -36.68
CA ASP A 607 9.69 36.11 -35.71
C ASP A 607 9.29 37.45 -36.35
N THR A 608 10.04 37.91 -37.36
CA THR A 608 9.68 39.07 -38.17
C THR A 608 8.44 38.80 -39.01
N ASP A 609 8.29 37.59 -39.54
CA ASP A 609 7.12 37.18 -40.32
C ASP A 609 5.86 37.08 -39.44
N LEU A 610 5.98 36.69 -38.16
CA LEU A 610 4.85 36.72 -37.22
C LEU A 610 4.30 38.13 -37.00
N ILE A 611 5.18 39.14 -36.96
CA ILE A 611 4.76 40.54 -36.86
C ILE A 611 3.99 40.94 -38.13
N LEU A 612 4.57 40.64 -39.30
CA LEU A 612 3.97 40.98 -40.59
C LEU A 612 2.64 40.25 -40.81
N LEU A 613 2.54 39.00 -40.39
CA LEU A 613 1.31 38.21 -40.45
C LEU A 613 0.22 38.78 -39.53
N GLY A 614 0.57 39.22 -38.31
CA GLY A 614 -0.38 39.90 -37.44
C GLY A 614 -0.94 41.18 -38.06
N LYS A 615 -0.08 41.99 -38.72
CA LYS A 615 -0.50 43.19 -39.47
C LYS A 615 -1.40 42.85 -40.65
N LEU A 616 -1.06 41.80 -41.38
CA LEU A 616 -1.84 41.29 -42.51
C LEU A 616 -3.25 40.90 -42.08
N ILE A 617 -3.38 40.11 -41.01
CA ILE A 617 -4.68 39.68 -40.48
C ILE A 617 -5.47 40.90 -40.00
N HIS A 618 -4.84 41.87 -39.33
CA HIS A 618 -5.51 43.11 -38.95
C HIS A 618 -6.08 43.87 -40.16
N LYS A 619 -5.30 44.01 -41.24
CA LYS A 619 -5.76 44.65 -42.49
C LYS A 619 -6.92 43.86 -43.13
N LEU A 620 -6.87 42.52 -43.14
CA LEU A 620 -7.97 41.68 -43.62
C LEU A 620 -9.28 41.93 -42.87
N TYR A 621 -9.24 42.04 -41.54
CA TYR A 621 -10.44 42.26 -40.71
C TYR A 621 -11.03 43.68 -40.84
N ASN A 622 -10.26 44.66 -41.30
CA ASN A 622 -10.69 46.05 -41.42
C ASN A 622 -11.24 46.44 -42.80
N ILE A 623 -11.24 45.51 -43.76
CA ILE A 623 -11.82 45.74 -45.09
C ILE A 623 -13.33 45.71 -45.02
N LYS A 624 -13.95 46.72 -45.64
CA LYS A 624 -15.41 46.77 -45.81
C LYS A 624 -15.85 46.42 -47.23
N VAL A 625 -15.03 46.74 -48.23
CA VAL A 625 -15.34 46.52 -49.65
C VAL A 625 -14.07 46.07 -50.38
N GLN A 626 -14.18 45.05 -51.22
CA GLN A 626 -13.11 44.63 -52.13
C GLN A 626 -13.15 45.45 -53.43
N ASP A 627 -12.76 46.72 -53.32
CA ASP A 627 -12.72 47.67 -54.44
C ASP A 627 -11.35 48.37 -54.48
N LEU A 628 -10.73 48.44 -55.66
CA LEU A 628 -9.49 49.16 -55.89
C LEU A 628 -9.63 50.69 -55.71
N LYS A 629 -10.84 51.20 -55.47
CA LYS A 629 -11.10 52.57 -55.01
C LYS A 629 -11.08 52.74 -53.48
N ASP A 630 -11.22 51.66 -52.70
CA ASP A 630 -11.17 51.74 -51.22
C ASP A 630 -9.71 51.78 -50.75
N SER A 631 -9.34 52.85 -50.04
CA SER A 631 -7.96 53.07 -49.58
C SER A 631 -7.44 51.96 -48.65
N ARG A 632 -8.30 51.29 -47.89
CA ARG A 632 -7.92 50.18 -47.00
C ARG A 632 -7.71 48.89 -47.77
N TYR A 633 -8.46 48.68 -48.86
CA TYR A 633 -8.23 47.55 -49.75
C TYR A 633 -6.93 47.72 -50.54
N ILE A 634 -6.65 48.92 -51.07
CA ILE A 634 -5.37 49.24 -51.71
C ILE A 634 -4.20 49.05 -50.73
N ASP A 635 -4.33 49.54 -49.50
CA ASP A 635 -3.33 49.36 -48.45
C ASP A 635 -3.08 47.87 -48.12
N LEU A 636 -4.14 47.04 -48.06
CA LEU A 636 -3.96 45.59 -47.97
C LEU A 636 -3.19 45.04 -49.18
N ILE A 637 -3.59 45.36 -50.41
CA ILE A 637 -2.94 44.84 -51.63
C ILE A 637 -1.46 45.21 -51.65
N ASN A 638 -1.12 46.48 -51.41
CA ASN A 638 0.26 46.95 -51.36
C ASN A 638 1.07 46.24 -50.26
N PHE A 639 0.47 46.03 -49.08
CA PHE A 639 1.11 45.27 -48.00
C PHE A 639 1.37 43.82 -48.40
N CYS A 640 0.39 43.17 -49.02
CA CYS A 640 0.46 41.79 -49.46
C CYS A 640 1.48 41.59 -50.60
N GLN A 641 1.56 42.54 -51.55
CA GLN A 641 2.55 42.53 -52.63
C GLN A 641 3.98 42.69 -52.11
N LYS A 642 4.20 43.49 -51.07
CA LYS A 642 5.49 43.60 -50.38
C LYS A 642 5.85 42.33 -49.59
N ASN A 643 4.86 41.52 -49.20
CA ASN A 643 5.03 40.36 -48.33
C ASN A 643 4.44 39.07 -48.94
N LYS A 644 4.60 38.86 -50.26
CA LYS A 644 3.94 37.78 -51.03
C LYS A 644 4.10 36.38 -50.41
N LYS A 645 5.26 36.08 -49.82
CA LYS A 645 5.56 34.80 -49.18
C LYS A 645 4.60 34.40 -48.05
N LEU A 646 3.91 35.38 -47.44
CA LEU A 646 2.96 35.13 -46.33
C LEU A 646 1.55 34.82 -46.80
N ILE A 647 1.26 34.92 -48.10
CA ILE A 647 -0.08 34.79 -48.67
C ILE A 647 -0.10 33.82 -49.84
N LEU A 648 0.93 33.83 -50.68
CA LEU A 648 0.97 33.06 -51.92
C LEU A 648 1.91 31.85 -51.80
N SER A 649 1.48 30.74 -52.38
CA SER A 649 2.33 29.60 -52.74
C SER A 649 2.03 29.22 -54.18
N GLU A 650 3.05 29.10 -55.04
CA GLU A 650 2.87 28.79 -56.47
C GLU A 650 1.84 29.73 -57.15
N ASN A 651 1.88 31.03 -56.82
CA ASN A 651 0.97 32.08 -57.31
C ASN A 651 -0.52 31.89 -56.96
N ARG A 652 -0.85 30.97 -56.05
CA ARG A 652 -2.20 30.78 -55.49
C ARG A 652 -2.25 31.26 -54.05
N ILE A 653 -3.43 31.72 -53.61
CA ILE A 653 -3.66 32.06 -52.20
C ILE A 653 -3.48 30.77 -51.38
N ASN A 654 -2.47 30.77 -50.52
CA ASN A 654 -2.12 29.67 -49.63
C ASN A 654 -2.71 29.86 -48.22
N LEU A 655 -2.97 31.11 -47.83
CA LEU A 655 -3.60 31.43 -46.55
C LEU A 655 -5.09 31.04 -46.59
N MET A 656 -5.52 30.16 -45.69
CA MET A 656 -6.88 29.63 -45.55
C MET A 656 -7.85 30.66 -44.96
N ILE A 657 -8.00 31.81 -45.62
CA ILE A 657 -8.77 32.97 -45.12
C ILE A 657 -10.23 32.57 -44.82
N ARG A 658 -10.87 31.81 -45.73
CA ARG A 658 -12.29 31.45 -45.58
C ARG A 658 -12.54 30.44 -44.47
N GLU A 659 -11.61 29.50 -44.26
CA GLU A 659 -11.81 28.40 -43.31
C GLU A 659 -11.36 28.80 -41.90
N LYS A 660 -10.24 29.51 -41.78
CA LYS A 660 -9.62 29.85 -40.49
C LYS A 660 -9.89 31.28 -40.02
N LEU A 661 -10.29 32.18 -40.91
CA LEU A 661 -10.63 33.57 -40.60
C LEU A 661 -12.06 33.92 -41.07
N ASN A 662 -12.99 32.97 -40.93
CA ASN A 662 -14.38 33.08 -41.39
C ASN A 662 -15.18 34.26 -40.80
N SER A 663 -14.67 34.91 -39.75
CA SER A 663 -15.33 36.04 -39.07
C SER A 663 -14.97 37.42 -39.63
N ILE A 664 -14.21 37.47 -40.73
CA ILE A 664 -14.01 38.71 -41.50
C ILE A 664 -15.38 39.22 -41.97
N GLN A 665 -15.66 40.51 -41.73
CA GLN A 665 -16.98 41.12 -41.98
C GLN A 665 -17.41 41.09 -43.45
N PHE A 666 -16.44 41.04 -44.37
CA PHE A 666 -16.64 41.07 -45.81
C PHE A 666 -16.25 39.74 -46.46
N SER A 667 -17.08 39.25 -47.38
CA SER A 667 -16.81 38.03 -48.15
C SER A 667 -15.76 38.26 -49.24
N LEU A 668 -14.48 38.07 -48.88
CA LEU A 668 -13.38 38.22 -49.83
C LEU A 668 -13.50 37.19 -50.98
N ASN A 669 -13.58 37.69 -52.21
CA ASN A 669 -13.45 36.89 -53.41
C ASN A 669 -11.96 36.61 -53.66
N LEU A 670 -11.53 35.38 -53.35
CA LEU A 670 -10.13 34.97 -53.44
C LEU A 670 -9.59 34.98 -54.88
N GLY A 671 -10.46 34.78 -55.88
CA GLY A 671 -10.07 34.86 -57.30
C GLY A 671 -9.70 36.28 -57.72
N PHE A 672 -10.55 37.26 -57.39
CA PHE A 672 -10.22 38.67 -57.63
C PHE A 672 -9.06 39.14 -56.76
N PHE A 673 -8.96 38.66 -55.52
CA PHE A 673 -7.84 38.99 -54.65
C PHE A 673 -6.51 38.49 -55.23
N ALA A 674 -6.45 37.23 -55.68
CA ALA A 674 -5.27 36.69 -56.36
C ALA A 674 -4.90 37.49 -57.63
N LYS A 675 -5.90 37.88 -58.44
CA LYS A 675 -5.68 38.74 -59.62
C LYS A 675 -5.04 40.07 -59.24
N HIS A 676 -5.58 40.76 -58.22
CA HIS A 676 -5.06 42.05 -57.77
C HIS A 676 -3.67 41.94 -57.10
N LEU A 677 -3.35 40.82 -56.44
CA LEU A 677 -2.01 40.58 -55.88
C LEU A 677 -0.94 40.31 -56.95
N ASN A 678 -1.34 39.70 -58.07
CA ASN A 678 -0.46 39.39 -59.19
C ASN A 678 -0.31 40.55 -60.18
N PHE A 679 -1.23 41.53 -60.16
CA PHE A 679 -1.09 42.79 -60.89
C PHE A 679 -0.19 43.77 -60.13
N SER A 680 1.02 44.02 -60.63
CA SER A 680 1.86 45.10 -60.14
C SER A 680 1.31 46.46 -60.57
N THR A 681 1.10 47.37 -59.64
CA THR A 681 0.89 48.82 -59.87
C THR A 681 2.16 49.51 -60.37
N ILE A 682 2.93 48.84 -61.24
CA ILE A 682 4.02 49.43 -62.03
C ILE A 682 3.78 49.00 -63.48
N SER A 683 2.74 49.56 -64.07
CA SER A 683 2.72 49.99 -65.45
C SER A 683 1.56 50.95 -65.61
N ASP A 684 1.89 52.18 -66.02
CA ASP A 684 0.96 53.09 -66.66
C ASP A 684 0.38 52.41 -67.90
N GLN A 685 -0.66 51.61 -67.71
CA GLN A 685 -1.63 51.32 -68.74
C GLN A 685 -2.99 51.38 -68.08
N LYS A 686 -3.63 52.56 -68.19
CA LYS A 686 -5.07 52.62 -68.35
C LYS A 686 -5.44 51.54 -69.37
N ILE A 687 -6.04 50.45 -68.93
CA ILE A 687 -6.88 49.66 -69.82
C ILE A 687 -8.14 50.49 -69.96
N GLU A 688 -8.13 51.42 -70.91
CA GLU A 688 -9.36 51.75 -71.61
C GLU A 688 -9.83 50.44 -72.25
N LEU A 689 -11.02 50.01 -71.86
CA LEU A 689 -11.71 48.96 -72.59
C LEU A 689 -12.01 49.54 -73.97
N GLU A 690 -11.18 49.26 -74.97
CA GLU A 690 -11.62 49.36 -76.36
C GLU A 690 -12.79 48.39 -76.53
N GLU A 691 -13.96 48.94 -76.81
CA GLU A 691 -15.14 48.17 -77.19
C GLU A 691 -14.80 47.34 -78.42
N ASN A 692 -14.68 46.03 -78.25
CA ASN A 692 -14.50 45.13 -79.37
C ASN A 692 -15.83 45.05 -80.14
N ILE A 693 -15.93 45.84 -81.22
CA ILE A 693 -17.11 46.00 -82.08
C ILE A 693 -17.61 44.64 -82.59
N GLU A 694 -16.72 43.67 -82.83
CA GLU A 694 -17.11 42.32 -83.26
C GLU A 694 -17.89 41.55 -82.18
N ILE A 695 -17.47 41.65 -80.92
CA ILE A 695 -18.16 40.96 -79.80
C ILE A 695 -19.54 41.58 -79.55
N ASN A 696 -19.68 42.90 -79.68
CA ASN A 696 -20.99 43.56 -79.59
C ASN A 696 -21.91 43.19 -80.77
N THR A 697 -21.35 43.04 -81.98
CA THR A 697 -22.10 42.59 -83.16
C THR A 697 -22.57 41.15 -83.00
N ILE A 698 -21.70 40.26 -82.50
CA ILE A 698 -22.04 38.86 -82.21
C ILE A 698 -23.10 38.78 -81.11
N ASN A 699 -22.99 39.57 -80.03
CA ASN A 699 -23.98 39.58 -78.95
C ASN A 699 -25.35 40.10 -79.40
N LEU A 700 -25.39 41.08 -80.32
CA LEU A 700 -26.62 41.57 -80.93
C LEU A 700 -27.26 40.51 -81.83
N GLN A 701 -26.48 39.85 -82.68
CA GLN A 701 -26.95 38.74 -83.52
C GLN A 701 -27.46 37.56 -82.66
N LEU A 702 -26.76 37.22 -81.58
CA LEU A 702 -27.16 36.17 -80.66
C LEU A 702 -28.48 36.52 -79.95
N LYS A 703 -28.67 37.77 -79.55
CA LYS A 703 -29.96 38.26 -79.00
C LYS A 703 -31.09 38.16 -80.03
N GLU A 704 -30.86 38.51 -81.29
CA GLU A 704 -31.88 38.37 -82.33
C GLU A 704 -32.25 36.92 -82.61
N VAL A 705 -31.25 36.04 -82.73
CA VAL A 705 -31.45 34.59 -82.93
C VAL A 705 -32.21 34.00 -81.74
N THR A 706 -31.85 34.37 -80.51
CA THR A 706 -32.52 33.91 -79.30
C THR A 706 -33.97 34.40 -79.24
N LYS A 707 -34.23 35.65 -79.64
CA LYS A 707 -35.59 36.23 -79.70
C LYS A 707 -36.43 35.55 -80.79
N LYS A 708 -35.85 35.21 -81.94
CA LYS A 708 -36.49 34.39 -82.99
C LYS A 708 -36.79 32.99 -82.47
N TYR A 709 -35.83 32.32 -81.83
CA TYR A 709 -36.01 30.98 -81.24
C TYR A 709 -37.18 30.95 -80.25
N TYR A 710 -37.25 31.89 -79.29
CA TYR A 710 -38.37 31.94 -78.35
C TYR A 710 -39.71 32.27 -79.01
N LYS A 711 -39.72 33.11 -80.06
CA LYS A 711 -40.93 33.39 -80.86
C LYS A 711 -41.44 32.14 -81.59
N TYR A 712 -40.54 31.34 -82.18
CA TYR A 712 -40.90 30.09 -82.86
C TYR A 712 -41.27 28.97 -81.88
N LYS A 713 -40.56 28.85 -80.74
CA LYS A 713 -40.91 27.94 -79.65
C LYS A 713 -42.30 28.24 -79.09
N GLY A 714 -42.65 29.51 -78.92
CA GLY A 714 -43.99 29.96 -78.51
C GLY A 714 -45.09 29.62 -79.53
N LYS A 715 -44.81 29.77 -80.84
CA LYS A 715 -45.73 29.33 -81.90
C LYS A 715 -45.92 27.80 -81.91
N TYR A 716 -44.83 27.04 -81.76
CA TYR A 716 -44.85 25.57 -81.78
C TYR A 716 -45.62 24.97 -80.59
N MET A 717 -45.49 25.59 -79.40
CA MET A 717 -46.25 25.22 -78.21
C MET A 717 -47.74 25.56 -78.32
N LYS A 718 -48.09 26.67 -78.99
CA LYS A 718 -49.49 27.03 -79.28
C LYS A 718 -50.13 26.07 -80.29
N THR A 719 -49.42 25.67 -81.35
CA THR A 719 -49.94 24.69 -82.31
C THR A 719 -50.15 23.30 -81.71
N LYS A 720 -49.31 22.88 -80.74
CA LYS A 720 -49.48 21.60 -80.02
C LYS A 720 -50.67 21.59 -79.05
N THR A 721 -51.09 22.75 -78.54
CA THR A 721 -52.22 22.86 -77.59
C THR A 721 -53.57 22.96 -78.29
N THR A 722 -53.62 23.51 -79.51
CA THR A 722 -54.85 23.55 -80.34
C THR A 722 -55.19 22.23 -81.06
N THR A 723 -54.28 21.26 -81.19
CA THR A 723 -54.60 19.95 -81.81
C THR A 723 -55.12 18.89 -80.84
N CYS A 724 -55.16 19.15 -79.53
CA CYS A 724 -55.61 18.18 -78.50
C CYS A 724 -56.94 18.57 -77.81
N SER A 725 -57.68 19.57 -78.30
CA SER A 725 -58.89 20.08 -77.63
C SER A 725 -60.08 20.34 -78.56
N SER A 726 -60.30 19.48 -79.56
CA SER A 726 -61.57 19.41 -80.29
C SER A 726 -61.81 18.01 -80.87
N SER A 727 -62.13 17.04 -80.01
CA SER A 727 -62.93 15.86 -80.34
C SER A 727 -63.45 15.21 -79.06
N PHE A 728 -64.58 15.71 -78.57
CA PHE A 728 -65.52 15.01 -77.70
C PHE A 728 -66.94 15.40 -78.15
N GLN A 729 -67.85 14.40 -78.16
CA GLN A 729 -69.31 14.38 -78.44
C GLN A 729 -69.59 13.40 -79.61
N ILE A 730 -70.35 12.31 -79.49
CA ILE A 730 -71.39 11.82 -78.54
C ILE A 730 -71.10 10.34 -78.21
#